data_AF-A0A352X043-F1
#
_entry.id   AF-A0A352X043-F1
#
_cell.length_a   1.000
_cell.length_b   1.000
_cell.length_c   1.000
_cell.angle_alpha   90.00
_cell.angle_beta   90.00
_cell.angle_gamma   90.00
#
_symmetry.space_group_name_H-M   'P 1'
#
loop_
_entity.id
_entity.type
_entity.pdbx_description
1 polymer ?
#
loop_
_entity_poly.entity_id
_entity_poly.type
_entity_poly.pdbx_seq_one_letter_code
_entity_poly.pdbx_strand_id
1 'polypeptide(L)'
;MKKILTIITSALLCMTMLVLSPAQVTASAANSGKKYISEVKVGMGVTSEEASKELLEEGYTIFADDKGNYADLNEGAGTTNALKEGPNQKIVYLGYKTTDDAADAITDLAVMNMRGGFSYQGYEQLMQDHMDTHIKPFVDRFISTLSEYRENLKKPQDSANYKRADYYRMLLNKLTDDDTSGKPLGDLLMNETKYEMGDEAYKALSEEEKKEHCDILTLLMQGNGQAVMLMETELTKASDSSDNTWLDRFLETDLQALTNSVKEENPGFTPSEIDQELDKRYYDTAKKIREKWSTFNELLLNYDNAVDSADEVIDTEIESDTNTKVNENSSDEELAKAMDEELDKHNLLLDGGKAAEDIAVHDFLEAIKYEKGTLLDFFQKDVSEFNSEKKIRALYPIADALSGGQIAGLDFLSIKDMIIMAFTDEKGFNSVDLDKVKPASIYEGVNREIYESGGVALTDAALRTDASTSASKTNSGFKLSTLSIVLWSCTAATGAVALGTGIASKMIAKTGERAITRLGDLQKQLSDLNQSLDYSKSNAYLEKFGRYGQDTSVRQLTRRINSLQTRDIPKAEEAARKAMQEGPAKSTLCKYLSVGFALVSALLAGFSIYFTVTEMMAYYKVKFTPIPKYIVEKADITATDTKTGKEMMIQNQTAYYRYVPCNRTDGSSNVEKENHEILLDRADLNGDVGQQWLALYSVKYENGMPILADSLKLKLGEGDAPEGYSTGIHMFGDEAVQNLTDAKSDYSYNDPNKGTYVFFKRDTTPVKGLISGSVFSGGSLMLGVILGLIAGVGLMLLISFSSRKRRERRAS
;
A
#
# COMPACT_ATOMS: atom_id res chain seq x y z
N MET A 1 -18.30 -51.06 7.26
CA MET A 1 -18.18 -49.70 7.83
C MET A 1 -16.74 -49.21 7.77
N LYS A 2 -15.76 -49.75 8.52
CA LYS A 2 -14.34 -49.29 8.41
C LYS A 2 -13.79 -49.25 6.97
N LYS A 3 -14.02 -50.28 6.15
CA LYS A 3 -13.55 -50.30 4.75
C LYS A 3 -14.25 -49.32 3.82
N ILE A 4 -15.52 -49.02 4.04
CA ILE A 4 -16.29 -48.06 3.21
C ILE A 4 -15.88 -46.63 3.57
N LEU A 5 -15.70 -46.38 4.88
CA LEU A 5 -15.23 -45.11 5.40
C LEU A 5 -13.83 -44.74 4.87
N THR A 6 -12.89 -45.69 4.87
CA THR A 6 -11.54 -45.47 4.31
C THR A 6 -11.57 -45.25 2.81
N ILE A 7 -12.48 -45.90 2.07
CA ILE A 7 -12.62 -45.70 0.62
C ILE A 7 -13.22 -44.32 0.29
N ILE A 8 -14.17 -43.84 1.09
CA ILE A 8 -14.80 -42.52 0.91
C ILE A 8 -13.86 -41.39 1.33
N THR A 9 -13.17 -41.49 2.48
CA THR A 9 -12.14 -40.51 2.87
C THR A 9 -10.99 -40.46 1.88
N SER A 10 -10.57 -41.60 1.32
CA SER A 10 -9.58 -41.62 0.24
C SER A 10 -10.10 -41.04 -1.07
N ALA A 11 -11.39 -41.18 -1.40
CA ALA A 11 -11.99 -40.59 -2.60
C ALA A 11 -12.13 -39.06 -2.50
N LEU A 12 -12.57 -38.54 -1.35
CA LEU A 12 -12.65 -37.09 -1.07
C LEU A 12 -11.28 -36.43 -1.07
N LEU A 13 -10.27 -37.11 -0.51
CA LEU A 13 -8.89 -36.66 -0.53
C LEU A 13 -8.26 -36.72 -1.94
N CYS A 14 -8.63 -37.70 -2.75
CA CYS A 14 -8.17 -37.77 -4.13
C CYS A 14 -8.85 -36.72 -5.03
N MET A 15 -10.13 -36.37 -4.81
CA MET A 15 -10.81 -35.29 -5.53
C MET A 15 -10.23 -33.91 -5.17
N THR A 16 -10.06 -33.62 -3.88
CA THR A 16 -9.43 -32.36 -3.43
C THR A 16 -7.99 -32.21 -3.93
N MET A 17 -7.22 -33.30 -4.05
CA MET A 17 -5.88 -33.24 -4.65
C MET A 17 -5.86 -33.09 -6.17
N LEU A 18 -6.89 -33.55 -6.89
CA LEU A 18 -6.98 -33.39 -8.35
C LEU A 18 -7.32 -31.93 -8.74
N VAL A 19 -8.08 -31.21 -7.90
CA VAL A 19 -8.40 -29.79 -8.10
C VAL A 19 -7.26 -28.86 -7.62
N LEU A 20 -6.33 -29.35 -6.78
CA LEU A 20 -5.17 -28.60 -6.25
C LEU A 20 -3.82 -28.85 -6.95
N SER A 21 -3.84 -29.42 -8.16
CA SER A 21 -2.73 -29.25 -9.10
C SER A 21 -2.53 -27.74 -9.34
N PRO A 22 -1.31 -27.22 -9.54
CA PRO A 22 -1.07 -25.79 -9.75
C PRO A 22 -1.61 -25.33 -11.11
N ALA A 23 -2.91 -25.30 -11.25
CA ALA A 23 -3.61 -24.28 -12.01
C ALA A 23 -3.99 -23.26 -10.90
N GLN A 24 -3.26 -22.18 -10.67
CA GLN A 24 -3.39 -20.97 -11.49
C GLN A 24 -4.67 -20.97 -12.33
N VAL A 25 -5.82 -21.10 -11.66
CA VAL A 25 -7.11 -20.69 -12.19
C VAL A 25 -7.41 -19.47 -11.31
N THR A 26 -6.94 -18.27 -11.67
CA THR A 26 -7.83 -17.30 -12.36
C THR A 26 -9.25 -17.83 -12.27
N ALA A 27 -9.96 -17.51 -11.19
CA ALA A 27 -11.40 -17.72 -11.16
C ALA A 27 -11.92 -16.89 -12.32
N SER A 28 -11.95 -17.49 -13.51
CA SER A 28 -12.23 -16.81 -14.75
C SER A 28 -13.67 -16.39 -14.61
N ALA A 29 -13.88 -15.14 -14.17
CA ALA A 29 -15.17 -14.50 -14.15
C ALA A 29 -15.80 -14.83 -15.50
N ALA A 30 -16.93 -15.54 -15.46
CA ALA A 30 -17.61 -16.06 -16.63
C ALA A 30 -17.50 -15.04 -17.77
N ASN A 31 -16.85 -15.46 -18.87
CA ASN A 31 -16.42 -14.63 -19.99
C ASN A 31 -17.57 -13.69 -20.39
N SER A 32 -17.61 -12.50 -19.80
CA SER A 32 -18.79 -11.62 -19.86
C SER A 32 -18.91 -10.95 -21.22
N GLY A 33 -18.05 -11.35 -22.17
CA GLY A 33 -17.70 -10.64 -23.39
C GLY A 33 -16.96 -9.33 -23.14
N LYS A 34 -16.80 -8.90 -21.87
CA LYS A 34 -16.15 -7.64 -21.51
C LYS A 34 -14.67 -7.89 -21.26
N LYS A 35 -13.86 -6.95 -21.73
CA LYS A 35 -12.43 -6.87 -21.43
C LYS A 35 -12.22 -5.78 -20.39
N TYR A 36 -11.41 -6.06 -19.38
CA TYR A 36 -11.01 -5.12 -18.34
C TYR A 36 -9.54 -4.74 -18.48
N ILE A 37 -9.13 -3.60 -17.95
CA ILE A 37 -7.72 -3.21 -17.92
C ILE A 37 -7.04 -3.94 -16.76
N SER A 38 -6.01 -4.75 -17.01
CA SER A 38 -5.22 -5.44 -15.97
C SER A 38 -3.95 -4.71 -15.57
N GLU A 39 -3.31 -4.06 -16.53
CA GLU A 39 -2.03 -3.35 -16.33
C GLU A 39 -2.02 -2.08 -17.16
N VAL A 40 -1.31 -1.07 -16.65
CA VAL A 40 -1.03 0.18 -17.37
C VAL A 40 0.47 0.45 -17.36
N LYS A 41 0.97 1.06 -18.43
CA LYS A 41 2.36 1.52 -18.57
C LYS A 41 2.38 2.79 -19.39
N VAL A 42 3.30 3.69 -19.09
CA VAL A 42 3.46 4.95 -19.82
C VAL A 42 4.65 4.87 -20.77
N GLY A 43 4.40 5.16 -22.04
CA GLY A 43 5.43 5.33 -23.05
C GLY A 43 5.77 6.81 -23.22
N MET A 44 7.04 7.16 -23.17
CA MET A 44 7.55 8.52 -23.32
C MET A 44 8.66 8.55 -24.37
N GLY A 45 8.68 9.62 -25.16
CA GLY A 45 9.71 9.80 -26.19
C GLY A 45 9.68 11.21 -26.77
N VAL A 46 10.77 11.60 -27.45
CA VAL A 46 10.80 12.84 -28.24
C VAL A 46 10.04 12.65 -29.55
N THR A 47 9.93 11.39 -30.00
CA THR A 47 9.13 10.98 -31.16
C THR A 47 8.05 9.98 -30.78
N SER A 48 7.01 9.89 -31.62
CA SER A 48 5.93 8.90 -31.45
C SER A 48 6.47 7.47 -31.52
N GLU A 49 7.49 7.21 -32.33
CA GLU A 49 8.16 5.90 -32.43
C GLU A 49 8.85 5.54 -31.11
N GLU A 50 9.62 6.46 -30.53
CA GLU A 50 10.28 6.26 -29.22
C GLU A 50 9.26 6.00 -28.10
N ALA A 51 8.17 6.77 -28.06
CA ALA A 51 7.13 6.63 -27.04
C ALA A 51 6.33 5.32 -27.17
N SER A 52 6.12 4.83 -28.40
CA SER A 52 5.30 3.64 -28.66
C SER A 52 6.08 2.32 -28.63
N LYS A 53 7.39 2.36 -28.93
CA LYS A 53 8.20 1.16 -29.17
C LYS A 53 8.10 0.11 -28.06
N GLU A 54 8.46 0.48 -26.83
CA GLU A 54 8.49 -0.47 -25.71
C GLU A 54 7.10 -0.97 -25.33
N LEU A 55 6.08 -0.10 -25.40
CA LEU A 55 4.69 -0.50 -25.17
C LEU A 55 4.27 -1.60 -26.15
N LEU A 56 4.55 -1.43 -27.44
CA LEU A 56 4.20 -2.40 -28.46
C LEU A 56 5.04 -3.69 -28.35
N GLU A 57 6.34 -3.57 -28.08
CA GLU A 57 7.25 -4.73 -27.89
C GLU A 57 6.84 -5.60 -26.70
N GLU A 58 6.30 -5.02 -25.63
CA GLU A 58 5.79 -5.72 -24.45
C GLU A 58 4.30 -6.12 -24.55
N GLY A 59 3.67 -5.88 -25.70
CA GLY A 59 2.30 -6.31 -25.98
C GLY A 59 1.20 -5.44 -25.36
N TYR A 60 1.48 -4.18 -25.02
CA TYR A 60 0.47 -3.22 -24.60
C TYR A 60 -0.32 -2.68 -25.79
N THR A 61 -1.62 -2.48 -25.59
CA THR A 61 -2.46 -1.68 -26.48
C THR A 61 -2.27 -0.21 -26.14
N ILE A 62 -1.93 0.62 -27.13
CA ILE A 62 -1.79 2.06 -26.91
C ILE A 62 -3.16 2.71 -27.02
N PHE A 63 -3.51 3.50 -26.00
CA PHE A 63 -4.72 4.28 -25.96
C PHE A 63 -4.83 5.23 -27.18
N ALA A 64 -5.98 5.20 -27.85
CA ALA A 64 -6.24 5.97 -29.06
C ALA A 64 -7.22 7.12 -28.82
N ASP A 65 -7.07 8.20 -29.58
CA ASP A 65 -8.03 9.30 -29.66
C ASP A 65 -9.29 8.91 -30.46
N ASP A 66 -10.29 9.80 -30.51
CA ASP A 66 -11.53 9.58 -31.27
C ASP A 66 -11.31 9.41 -32.80
N LYS A 67 -10.10 9.69 -33.30
CA LYS A 67 -9.72 9.54 -34.71
C LYS A 67 -8.93 8.24 -34.97
N GLY A 68 -8.64 7.45 -33.94
CA GLY A 68 -7.84 6.23 -34.01
C GLY A 68 -6.32 6.44 -34.04
N ASN A 69 -5.82 7.65 -33.76
CA ASN A 69 -4.39 7.90 -33.58
C ASN A 69 -4.02 7.65 -32.11
N TYR A 70 -2.74 7.38 -31.82
CA TYR A 70 -2.28 7.31 -30.43
C TYR A 70 -2.51 8.63 -29.70
N ALA A 71 -3.19 8.57 -28.57
CA ALA A 71 -3.54 9.70 -27.73
C ALA A 71 -2.29 10.23 -27.01
N ASP A 72 -1.74 11.34 -27.49
CA ASP A 72 -0.66 12.05 -26.79
C ASP A 72 -1.24 12.87 -25.63
N LEU A 73 -0.94 12.44 -24.40
CA LEU A 73 -1.44 13.10 -23.19
C LEU A 73 -0.84 14.51 -23.00
N ASN A 74 0.28 14.80 -23.68
CA ASN A 74 0.92 16.12 -23.68
C ASN A 74 0.57 16.94 -24.93
N GLU A 75 -0.39 16.51 -25.74
CA GLU A 75 -0.82 17.29 -26.90
C GLU A 75 -1.34 18.66 -26.45
N GLY A 76 -0.69 19.74 -26.90
CA GLY A 76 -1.04 21.11 -26.53
C GLY A 76 -0.58 21.53 -25.12
N ALA A 77 0.17 20.69 -24.41
CA ALA A 77 0.71 20.98 -23.09
C ALA A 77 2.00 21.82 -23.17
N GLY A 78 1.93 23.12 -22.94
CA GLY A 78 3.13 23.93 -22.66
C GLY A 78 3.41 25.03 -23.69
N THR A 79 4.49 25.78 -23.42
CA THR A 79 4.86 26.96 -24.20
C THR A 79 5.84 26.58 -25.31
N THR A 80 5.67 27.09 -26.52
CA THR A 80 6.65 26.93 -27.62
C THR A 80 7.87 27.86 -27.47
N ASN A 81 8.23 28.27 -26.26
CA ASN A 81 9.31 29.22 -26.02
C ASN A 81 10.67 28.51 -26.06
N ALA A 82 11.59 28.98 -26.90
CA ALA A 82 12.95 28.43 -27.03
C ALA A 82 13.79 28.46 -25.74
N LEU A 83 13.34 29.19 -24.70
CA LEU A 83 14.00 29.29 -23.40
C LEU A 83 13.33 28.46 -22.30
N LYS A 84 12.27 27.71 -22.61
CA LYS A 84 11.52 26.89 -21.65
C LYS A 84 11.25 25.51 -22.23
N GLU A 85 11.76 24.48 -21.57
CA GLU A 85 11.36 23.10 -21.84
C GLU A 85 9.98 22.88 -21.21
N GLY A 86 8.98 22.61 -22.04
CA GLY A 86 7.60 22.36 -21.62
C GLY A 86 7.21 20.90 -21.87
N PRO A 87 6.09 20.43 -21.29
CA PRO A 87 5.64 19.04 -21.43
C PRO A 87 5.49 18.59 -22.90
N ASN A 88 5.14 19.50 -23.82
CA ASN A 88 5.06 19.27 -25.27
C ASN A 88 6.37 18.87 -25.97
N GLN A 89 7.51 18.88 -25.26
CA GLN A 89 8.75 18.34 -25.80
C GLN A 89 8.82 16.82 -25.75
N LYS A 90 7.94 16.18 -24.96
CA LYS A 90 7.80 14.73 -24.91
C LYS A 90 6.39 14.32 -25.27
N ILE A 91 6.31 13.34 -26.16
CA ILE A 91 5.09 12.60 -26.46
C ILE A 91 4.89 11.60 -25.33
N VAL A 92 3.69 11.57 -24.76
CA VAL A 92 3.33 10.67 -23.65
C VAL A 92 2.12 9.84 -24.04
N TYR A 93 2.30 8.53 -24.09
CA TYR A 93 1.27 7.54 -24.41
C TYR A 93 0.94 6.68 -23.21
N LEU A 94 -0.36 6.42 -23.01
CA LEU A 94 -0.83 5.42 -22.06
C LEU A 94 -1.02 4.09 -22.79
N GLY A 95 -0.25 3.09 -22.41
CA GLY A 95 -0.44 1.70 -22.81
C GLY A 95 -1.20 0.92 -21.75
N TYR A 96 -2.01 -0.05 -22.17
CA TYR A 96 -2.71 -0.95 -21.26
C TYR A 96 -2.75 -2.39 -21.78
N LYS A 97 -2.80 -3.35 -20.86
CA LYS A 97 -3.14 -4.75 -21.16
C LYS A 97 -4.55 -5.06 -20.67
N THR A 98 -5.15 -6.09 -21.24
CA THR A 98 -6.51 -6.50 -20.93
C THR A 98 -6.57 -7.88 -20.30
N THR A 99 -7.54 -8.08 -19.42
CA THR A 99 -7.93 -9.38 -18.87
C THR A 99 -9.43 -9.59 -19.05
N ASP A 100 -9.86 -10.86 -19.11
CA ASP A 100 -11.27 -11.23 -18.99
C ASP A 100 -11.70 -11.42 -17.52
N ASP A 101 -10.73 -11.55 -16.62
CA ASP A 101 -10.96 -11.73 -15.19
C ASP A 101 -11.08 -10.37 -14.50
N ALA A 102 -12.30 -10.03 -14.06
CA ALA A 102 -12.59 -8.82 -13.30
C ALA A 102 -11.75 -8.73 -12.00
N ALA A 103 -11.41 -9.87 -11.39
CA ALA A 103 -10.58 -9.92 -10.20
C ALA A 103 -9.11 -9.64 -10.48
N ASP A 104 -8.66 -9.60 -11.75
CA ASP A 104 -7.32 -9.20 -12.16
C ASP A 104 -7.21 -7.78 -12.70
N ALA A 105 -8.33 -7.06 -12.77
CA ALA A 105 -8.38 -5.72 -13.32
C ALA A 105 -7.98 -4.64 -12.31
N ILE A 106 -7.37 -3.56 -12.80
CA ILE A 106 -7.27 -2.32 -12.03
C ILE A 106 -8.66 -1.68 -11.92
N THR A 107 -8.87 -0.96 -10.82
CA THR A 107 -10.15 -0.34 -10.48
C THR A 107 -10.09 1.17 -10.48
N ASP A 108 -8.88 1.74 -10.34
CA ASP A 108 -8.70 3.18 -10.41
C ASP A 108 -7.35 3.63 -10.97
N LEU A 109 -7.34 4.88 -11.43
CA LEU A 109 -6.17 5.63 -11.87
C LEU A 109 -6.18 7.01 -11.22
N ALA A 110 -5.16 7.32 -10.45
CA ALA A 110 -5.01 8.59 -9.76
C ALA A 110 -3.66 9.22 -10.07
N VAL A 111 -3.59 10.54 -9.98
CA VAL A 111 -2.35 11.29 -10.10
C VAL A 111 -2.03 12.00 -8.79
N MET A 112 -0.74 12.11 -8.48
CA MET A 112 -0.24 12.93 -7.38
C MET A 112 0.78 13.94 -7.90
N ASN A 113 0.69 15.16 -7.40
CA ASN A 113 1.72 16.16 -7.65
C ASN A 113 2.96 15.91 -6.77
N MET A 114 4.16 15.83 -7.36
CA MET A 114 5.36 15.53 -6.57
C MET A 114 5.97 16.72 -5.82
N ARG A 115 5.34 17.91 -5.85
CA ARG A 115 5.73 19.07 -5.03
C ARG A 115 5.28 18.97 -3.57
N GLY A 116 4.43 18.01 -3.22
CA GLY A 116 3.98 17.77 -1.85
C GLY A 116 2.60 17.12 -1.80
N GLY A 117 1.96 17.16 -0.64
CA GLY A 117 0.64 16.54 -0.46
C GLY A 117 0.70 15.11 0.06
N PHE A 118 1.91 14.62 0.34
CA PHE A 118 2.15 13.28 0.88
C PHE A 118 3.36 13.28 1.83
N SER A 119 3.50 12.24 2.64
CA SER A 119 4.57 12.09 3.64
C SER A 119 4.97 10.63 3.84
N TYR A 120 6.25 10.31 3.59
CA TYR A 120 6.85 9.02 3.97
C TYR A 120 6.92 8.89 5.50
N GLN A 121 7.40 9.93 6.18
CA GLN A 121 7.52 9.96 7.62
C GLN A 121 6.16 9.83 8.32
N GLY A 122 5.11 10.39 7.72
CA GLY A 122 3.75 10.25 8.24
C GLY A 122 3.26 8.80 8.19
N TYR A 123 3.57 8.08 7.12
CA TYR A 123 3.28 6.65 7.02
C TYR A 123 4.10 5.81 8.01
N GLU A 124 5.41 6.06 8.09
CA GLU A 124 6.31 5.36 9.03
C GLU A 124 5.91 5.59 10.48
N GLN A 125 5.53 6.83 10.84
CA GLN A 125 5.01 7.14 12.17
C GLN A 125 3.69 6.41 12.44
N LEU A 126 2.78 6.34 11.47
CA LEU A 126 1.52 5.60 11.62
C LEU A 126 1.78 4.10 11.89
N MET A 127 2.70 3.47 11.15
CA MET A 127 3.10 2.08 11.39
C MET A 127 3.73 1.90 12.77
N GLN A 128 4.61 2.82 13.17
CA GLN A 128 5.26 2.79 14.47
C GLN A 128 4.25 2.96 15.62
N ASP A 129 3.31 3.89 15.48
CA ASP A 129 2.25 4.11 16.45
C ASP A 129 1.36 2.86 16.56
N HIS A 130 1.00 2.23 15.44
CA HIS A 130 0.25 0.97 15.46
C HIS A 130 1.02 -0.16 16.15
N MET A 131 2.31 -0.31 15.84
CA MET A 131 3.20 -1.27 16.48
C MET A 131 3.26 -1.08 18.00
N ASP A 132 3.46 0.16 18.46
CA ASP A 132 3.67 0.47 19.87
C ASP A 132 2.37 0.47 20.69
N THR A 133 1.24 0.82 20.09
CA THR A 133 -0.04 0.97 20.83
C THR A 133 -0.94 -0.25 20.73
N HIS A 134 -0.80 -1.09 19.70
CA HIS A 134 -1.64 -2.25 19.49
C HIS A 134 -0.86 -3.57 19.50
N ILE A 135 0.16 -3.71 18.65
CA ILE A 135 0.86 -5.00 18.45
C ILE A 135 1.71 -5.39 19.67
N LYS A 136 2.62 -4.53 20.15
CA LYS A 136 3.46 -4.85 21.31
C LYS A 136 2.65 -5.12 22.59
N PRO A 137 1.68 -4.27 22.98
CA PRO A 137 0.86 -4.55 24.16
C PRO A 137 0.03 -5.83 24.02
N PHE A 138 -0.32 -6.21 22.79
CA PHE A 138 -0.95 -7.50 22.53
C PHE A 138 0.04 -8.65 22.76
N VAL A 139 1.22 -8.62 22.15
CA VAL A 139 2.26 -9.65 22.34
C VAL A 139 2.64 -9.79 23.81
N ASP A 140 2.80 -8.69 24.55
CA ASP A 140 3.12 -8.72 25.99
C ASP A 140 2.11 -9.53 26.80
N ARG A 141 0.82 -9.47 26.44
CA ARG A 141 -0.22 -10.31 27.07
C ARG A 141 -0.16 -11.74 26.54
N PHE A 142 0.07 -11.91 25.24
CA PHE A 142 0.06 -13.18 24.55
C PHE A 142 1.28 -14.07 24.87
N ILE A 143 2.35 -13.52 25.45
CA ILE A 143 3.51 -14.29 25.94
C ILE A 143 3.10 -15.38 26.93
N SER A 144 2.06 -15.17 27.76
CA SER A 144 1.56 -16.23 28.65
C SER A 144 1.02 -17.43 27.86
N THR A 145 0.34 -17.19 26.74
CA THR A 145 -0.15 -18.23 25.83
C THR A 145 1.01 -19.01 25.21
N LEU A 146 2.03 -18.30 24.69
CA LEU A 146 3.24 -18.92 24.13
C LEU A 146 4.02 -19.73 25.19
N SER A 147 4.12 -19.21 26.41
CA SER A 147 4.84 -19.88 27.50
C SER A 147 4.16 -21.19 27.88
N GLU A 148 2.84 -21.18 28.08
CA GLU A 148 2.08 -22.39 28.41
C GLU A 148 2.09 -23.41 27.25
N TYR A 149 2.00 -22.96 26.00
CA TYR A 149 2.19 -23.81 24.82
C TYR A 149 3.54 -24.55 24.86
N ARG A 150 4.63 -23.81 25.09
CA ARG A 150 5.99 -24.39 25.19
C ARG A 150 6.13 -25.32 26.40
N GLU A 151 5.51 -25.00 27.53
CA GLU A 151 5.52 -25.84 28.73
C GLU A 151 4.77 -27.15 28.50
N ASN A 152 3.62 -27.11 27.82
CA ASN A 152 2.84 -28.30 27.49
C ASN A 152 3.61 -29.27 26.59
N LEU A 153 4.39 -28.75 25.63
CA LEU A 153 5.28 -29.56 24.79
C LEU A 153 6.49 -30.16 25.52
N LYS A 154 6.80 -29.68 26.73
CA LYS A 154 7.85 -30.25 27.60
C LYS A 154 7.34 -31.33 28.54
N LYS A 155 6.01 -31.51 28.66
CA LYS A 155 5.40 -32.57 29.47
C LYS A 155 5.64 -33.95 28.85
N PRO A 156 5.46 -35.06 29.61
CA PRO A 156 5.56 -36.41 29.07
C PRO A 156 4.66 -36.62 27.86
N GLN A 157 5.14 -37.32 26.83
CA GLN A 157 4.43 -37.48 25.55
C GLN A 157 3.07 -38.19 25.66
N ASP A 158 2.90 -38.99 26.71
CA ASP A 158 1.67 -39.69 27.03
C ASP A 158 0.65 -38.84 27.80
N SER A 159 1.03 -37.65 28.27
CA SER A 159 0.11 -36.71 28.94
C SER A 159 -0.90 -36.09 27.97
N ALA A 160 -2.09 -35.78 28.48
CA ALA A 160 -3.13 -35.10 27.72
C ALA A 160 -2.66 -33.73 27.20
N ASN A 161 -1.92 -32.97 28.01
CA ASN A 161 -1.37 -31.68 27.62
C ASN A 161 -0.40 -31.76 26.44
N TYR A 162 0.54 -32.71 26.47
CA TYR A 162 1.49 -32.87 25.37
C TYR A 162 0.74 -33.22 24.09
N LYS A 163 -0.15 -34.22 24.12
CA LYS A 163 -0.92 -34.67 22.95
C LYS A 163 -1.72 -33.51 22.34
N ARG A 164 -2.37 -32.71 23.18
CA ARG A 164 -3.10 -31.51 22.76
C ARG A 164 -2.18 -30.46 22.14
N ALA A 165 -1.10 -30.09 22.83
CA ALA A 165 -0.19 -29.06 22.33
C ALA A 165 0.56 -29.49 21.06
N ASP A 166 0.93 -30.77 20.95
CA ASP A 166 1.57 -31.34 19.77
C ASP A 166 0.63 -31.39 18.57
N TYR A 167 -0.65 -31.72 18.79
CA TYR A 167 -1.67 -31.63 17.75
C TYR A 167 -1.76 -30.22 17.17
N TYR A 168 -1.86 -29.21 18.03
CA TYR A 168 -1.92 -27.81 17.59
C TYR A 168 -0.58 -27.32 17.01
N ARG A 169 0.57 -27.81 17.48
CA ARG A 169 1.87 -27.60 16.83
C ARG A 169 1.86 -28.12 15.40
N MET A 170 1.32 -29.33 15.17
CA MET A 170 1.24 -29.90 13.83
C MET A 170 0.33 -29.11 12.90
N LEU A 171 -0.77 -28.54 13.42
CA LEU A 171 -1.63 -27.61 12.68
C LEU A 171 -0.89 -26.30 12.36
N LEU A 172 -0.20 -25.71 13.34
CA LEU A 172 0.62 -24.51 13.16
C LEU A 172 1.76 -24.74 12.17
N ASN A 173 2.34 -25.94 12.09
CA ASN A 173 3.41 -26.29 11.15
C ASN A 173 2.98 -26.32 9.67
N LYS A 174 1.72 -26.01 9.42
CA LYS A 174 1.15 -25.86 8.08
C LYS A 174 1.11 -24.41 7.65
N LEU A 175 1.49 -23.53 8.57
CA LEU A 175 2.05 -22.22 8.30
C LEU A 175 3.58 -22.33 8.28
N THR A 176 4.21 -21.65 7.33
CA THR A 176 5.66 -21.44 7.29
C THR A 176 6.00 -19.96 7.39
N ASP A 177 7.17 -19.66 7.93
CA ASP A 177 7.72 -18.30 7.99
C ASP A 177 8.85 -18.16 6.96
N ASP A 178 8.62 -17.32 5.94
CA ASP A 178 9.57 -17.11 4.85
C ASP A 178 10.86 -16.41 5.33
N ASP A 179 10.78 -15.59 6.38
CA ASP A 179 11.94 -14.87 6.93
C ASP A 179 12.92 -15.83 7.63
N THR A 180 12.45 -17.02 8.00
CA THR A 180 13.25 -18.09 8.59
C THR A 180 13.60 -19.20 7.60
N SER A 181 13.58 -18.90 6.30
CA SER A 181 13.80 -19.87 5.20
C SER A 181 12.69 -20.92 5.08
N GLY A 182 11.44 -20.53 5.33
CA GLY A 182 10.25 -21.36 5.13
C GLY A 182 10.06 -22.42 6.22
N LYS A 183 10.52 -22.16 7.44
CA LYS A 183 10.41 -23.13 8.54
C LYS A 183 8.99 -23.23 9.08
N PRO A 184 8.59 -24.41 9.60
CA PRO A 184 7.27 -24.60 10.20
C PRO A 184 7.05 -23.71 11.42
N LEU A 185 5.93 -22.99 11.44
CA LEU A 185 5.66 -21.95 12.44
C LEU A 185 5.49 -22.52 13.86
N GLY A 186 4.81 -23.66 14.00
CA GLY A 186 4.64 -24.33 15.30
C GLY A 186 5.97 -24.69 15.96
N ASP A 187 6.94 -25.14 15.15
CA ASP A 187 8.31 -25.46 15.60
C ASP A 187 9.10 -24.21 15.97
N LEU A 188 9.00 -23.15 15.17
CA LEU A 188 9.65 -21.86 15.48
C LEU A 188 9.16 -21.28 16.80
N LEU A 189 7.85 -21.39 17.08
CA LEU A 189 7.23 -20.87 18.30
C LEU A 189 7.57 -21.70 19.55
N MET A 190 8.25 -22.85 19.40
CA MET A 190 8.85 -23.56 20.54
C MET A 190 10.04 -22.80 21.15
N ASN A 191 10.71 -21.96 20.35
CA ASN A 191 11.81 -21.11 20.78
C ASN A 191 11.30 -19.73 21.21
N GLU A 192 12.09 -19.02 22.02
CA GLU A 192 11.84 -17.60 22.28
C GLU A 192 11.86 -16.82 20.97
N THR A 193 10.90 -15.92 20.80
CA THR A 193 10.83 -15.04 19.62
C THR A 193 11.89 -13.94 19.71
N LYS A 194 12.22 -13.31 18.59
CA LYS A 194 13.11 -12.13 18.58
C LYS A 194 12.67 -11.05 19.59
N TYR A 195 11.35 -10.85 19.73
CA TYR A 195 10.80 -9.88 20.67
C TYR A 195 11.09 -10.24 22.13
N GLU A 196 10.91 -11.51 22.50
CA GLU A 196 11.18 -12.01 23.86
C GLU A 196 12.67 -11.96 24.21
N MET A 197 13.54 -12.31 23.26
CA MET A 197 14.99 -12.27 23.45
C MET A 197 15.53 -10.83 23.53
N GLY A 198 14.89 -9.91 22.82
CA GLY A 198 15.35 -8.55 22.62
C GLY A 198 16.41 -8.41 21.50
N ASP A 199 16.45 -7.22 20.91
CA ASP A 199 17.27 -6.93 19.72
C ASP A 199 18.78 -7.20 19.93
N GLU A 200 19.31 -6.93 21.12
CA GLU A 200 20.74 -7.12 21.42
C GLU A 200 21.11 -8.60 21.40
N ALA A 201 20.31 -9.45 22.07
CA ALA A 201 20.53 -10.89 22.10
C ALA A 201 20.33 -11.51 20.72
N TYR A 202 19.28 -11.11 20.00
CA TYR A 202 19.01 -11.60 18.65
C TYR A 202 20.11 -11.23 17.64
N LYS A 203 20.66 -10.00 17.72
CA LYS A 203 21.77 -9.57 16.85
C LYS A 203 23.09 -10.29 17.15
N ALA A 204 23.25 -10.83 18.35
CA ALA A 204 24.43 -11.60 18.75
C ALA A 204 24.44 -13.04 18.20
N LEU A 205 23.29 -13.55 17.75
CA LEU A 205 23.16 -14.85 17.11
C LEU A 205 23.81 -14.89 15.72
N SER A 206 24.27 -16.06 15.32
CA SER A 206 24.64 -16.34 13.92
C SER A 206 23.42 -16.28 12.98
N GLU A 207 23.65 -16.15 11.68
CA GLU A 207 22.55 -16.13 10.70
C GLU A 207 21.76 -17.46 10.68
N GLU A 208 22.42 -18.58 10.93
CA GLU A 208 21.77 -19.88 11.08
C GLU A 208 20.89 -19.96 12.33
N GLU A 209 21.38 -19.44 13.46
CA GLU A 209 20.61 -19.39 14.71
C GLU A 209 19.42 -18.44 14.60
N LYS A 210 19.56 -17.28 13.96
CA LYS A 210 18.45 -16.34 13.72
C LYS A 210 17.27 -17.01 13.03
N LYS A 211 17.52 -17.96 12.13
CA LYS A 211 16.47 -18.72 11.45
C LYS A 211 15.71 -19.67 12.38
N GLU A 212 16.14 -19.89 13.62
CA GLU A 212 15.38 -20.67 14.61
C GLU A 212 14.42 -19.81 15.44
N HIS A 213 14.46 -18.48 15.28
CA HIS A 213 13.72 -17.52 16.10
C HIS A 213 12.84 -16.64 15.22
N CYS A 214 11.53 -16.85 15.28
CA CYS A 214 10.60 -16.01 14.53
C CYS A 214 10.53 -14.57 15.08
N ASP A 215 10.24 -13.61 14.20
CA ASP A 215 9.95 -12.23 14.56
C ASP A 215 8.43 -12.04 14.66
N ILE A 216 7.87 -12.33 15.84
CA ILE A 216 6.42 -12.28 16.07
C ILE A 216 5.80 -10.91 15.80
N LEU A 217 6.55 -9.81 16.01
CA LEU A 217 6.05 -8.47 15.66
C LEU A 217 5.87 -8.32 14.15
N THR A 218 6.83 -8.83 13.37
CA THR A 218 6.76 -8.84 11.90
C THR A 218 5.63 -9.75 11.41
N LEU A 219 5.46 -10.94 12.01
CA LEU A 219 4.35 -11.85 11.69
C LEU A 219 2.99 -11.19 11.90
N LEU A 220 2.77 -10.51 13.03
CA LEU A 220 1.50 -9.86 13.33
C LEU A 220 1.24 -8.62 12.45
N MET A 221 2.30 -7.89 12.10
CA MET A 221 2.18 -6.66 11.29
C MET A 221 1.99 -6.97 9.80
N GLN A 222 2.74 -7.95 9.28
CA GLN A 222 2.87 -8.22 7.83
C GLN A 222 2.28 -9.56 7.40
N GLY A 223 1.84 -10.40 8.34
CA GLY A 223 1.22 -11.68 8.03
C GLY A 223 -0.16 -11.51 7.39
N ASN A 224 -0.57 -12.53 6.65
CA ASN A 224 -1.94 -12.66 6.17
C ASN A 224 -2.87 -12.72 7.39
N GLY A 225 -3.89 -11.85 7.44
CA GLY A 225 -4.72 -11.72 8.63
C GLY A 225 -5.44 -13.01 9.05
N GLN A 226 -5.83 -13.87 8.09
CA GLN A 226 -6.43 -15.17 8.42
C GLN A 226 -5.38 -16.15 8.99
N ALA A 227 -4.18 -16.15 8.42
CA ALA A 227 -3.07 -16.96 8.87
C ALA A 227 -2.63 -16.58 10.30
N VAL A 228 -2.59 -15.28 10.59
CA VAL A 228 -2.31 -14.74 11.93
C VAL A 228 -3.41 -15.13 12.92
N MET A 229 -4.69 -14.94 12.56
CA MET A 229 -5.81 -15.33 13.43
C MET A 229 -5.82 -16.84 13.72
N LEU A 230 -5.50 -17.68 12.72
CA LEU A 230 -5.31 -19.12 12.91
C LEU A 230 -4.18 -19.38 13.90
N MET A 231 -3.01 -18.76 13.72
CA MET A 231 -1.88 -18.90 14.65
C MET A 231 -2.29 -18.56 16.09
N GLU A 232 -2.94 -17.41 16.29
CA GLU A 232 -3.39 -16.94 17.61
C GLU A 232 -4.41 -17.90 18.25
N THR A 233 -5.35 -18.40 17.44
CA THR A 233 -6.38 -19.36 17.87
C THR A 233 -5.75 -20.68 18.29
N GLU A 234 -4.93 -21.30 17.44
CA GLU A 234 -4.35 -22.63 17.72
C GLU A 234 -3.37 -22.59 18.88
N LEU A 235 -2.58 -21.51 19.04
CA LEU A 235 -1.74 -21.32 20.22
C LEU A 235 -2.56 -21.21 21.51
N THR A 236 -3.68 -20.48 21.47
CA THR A 236 -4.57 -20.39 22.64
C THR A 236 -5.22 -21.73 22.96
N LYS A 237 -5.53 -22.54 21.93
CA LYS A 237 -6.04 -23.89 22.15
C LYS A 237 -4.99 -24.83 22.74
N ALA A 238 -3.73 -24.61 22.39
CA ALA A 238 -2.59 -25.38 22.89
C ALA A 238 -2.17 -25.03 24.32
N SER A 239 -2.63 -23.91 24.88
CA SER A 239 -2.13 -23.37 26.14
C SER A 239 -2.80 -23.91 27.41
N ASP A 240 -3.81 -24.78 27.34
CA ASP A 240 -4.40 -25.34 28.58
C ASP A 240 -3.37 -26.20 29.33
N SER A 241 -2.88 -25.70 30.47
CA SER A 241 -1.71 -26.22 31.20
C SER A 241 -2.05 -27.25 32.28
N SER A 242 -3.33 -27.49 32.55
CA SER A 242 -3.78 -28.49 33.53
C SER A 242 -3.91 -29.88 32.91
N ASP A 243 -3.77 -30.91 33.75
CA ASP A 243 -3.98 -32.31 33.34
C ASP A 243 -5.48 -32.62 33.11
N ASN A 244 -6.37 -31.84 33.74
CA ASN A 244 -7.81 -31.84 33.50
C ASN A 244 -8.16 -30.83 32.41
N THR A 245 -9.32 -30.96 31.77
CA THR A 245 -9.81 -29.91 30.86
C THR A 245 -10.35 -28.71 31.65
N TRP A 246 -10.46 -27.54 31.03
CA TRP A 246 -11.09 -26.40 31.71
C TRP A 246 -12.53 -26.70 32.13
N LEU A 247 -13.24 -27.54 31.39
CA LEU A 247 -14.61 -27.89 31.75
C LEU A 247 -14.65 -28.77 32.99
N ASP A 248 -13.72 -29.72 33.12
CA ASP A 248 -13.60 -30.52 34.34
C ASP A 248 -13.35 -29.63 35.56
N ARG A 249 -12.44 -28.65 35.43
CA ARG A 249 -12.17 -27.67 36.49
C ARG A 249 -13.39 -26.80 36.82
N PHE A 250 -14.12 -26.38 35.80
CA PHE A 250 -15.37 -25.63 35.98
C PHE A 250 -16.44 -26.45 36.70
N LEU A 251 -16.54 -27.75 36.45
CA LEU A 251 -17.48 -28.64 37.13
C LEU A 251 -17.10 -28.93 38.58
N GLU A 252 -15.83 -28.76 38.94
CA GLU A 252 -15.30 -28.94 40.31
C GLU A 252 -15.40 -27.69 41.18
N THR A 253 -15.60 -26.52 40.59
CA THR A 253 -15.61 -25.22 41.28
C THR A 253 -16.93 -24.48 41.08
N ASP A 254 -17.52 -23.98 42.17
CA ASP A 254 -18.66 -23.07 42.13
C ASP A 254 -18.34 -21.72 42.79
N LEU A 255 -19.26 -20.75 42.68
CA LEU A 255 -19.06 -19.42 43.24
C LEU A 255 -18.90 -19.46 44.79
N GLN A 256 -19.51 -20.43 45.45
CA GLN A 256 -19.40 -20.58 46.90
C GLN A 256 -18.01 -21.09 47.30
N ALA A 257 -17.44 -22.01 46.53
CA ALA A 257 -16.07 -22.49 46.69
C ALA A 257 -15.06 -21.35 46.51
N LEU A 258 -15.20 -20.53 45.47
CA LEU A 258 -14.36 -19.34 45.27
C LEU A 258 -14.48 -18.34 46.44
N THR A 259 -15.71 -18.09 46.90
CA THR A 259 -15.99 -17.22 48.06
C THR A 259 -15.30 -17.76 49.32
N ASN A 260 -15.33 -19.09 49.53
CA ASN A 260 -14.68 -19.73 50.66
C ASN A 260 -13.15 -19.64 50.56
N SER A 261 -12.57 -19.85 49.37
CA SER A 261 -11.12 -19.71 49.14
C SER A 261 -10.63 -18.32 49.52
N VAL A 262 -11.29 -17.26 49.03
CA VAL A 262 -10.92 -15.88 49.36
C VAL A 262 -11.05 -15.61 50.86
N LYS A 263 -12.08 -16.16 51.50
CA LYS A 263 -12.28 -16.04 52.95
C LYS A 263 -11.21 -16.78 53.76
N GLU A 264 -10.74 -17.93 53.30
CA GLU A 264 -9.67 -18.69 53.93
C GLU A 264 -8.31 -17.99 53.77
N GLU A 265 -8.04 -17.44 52.60
CA GLU A 265 -6.85 -16.62 52.32
C GLU A 265 -6.88 -15.30 53.12
N ASN A 266 -8.07 -14.77 53.41
CA ASN A 266 -8.29 -13.48 54.07
C ASN A 266 -9.32 -13.59 55.21
N PRO A 267 -9.00 -14.23 56.35
CA PRO A 267 -9.96 -14.60 57.41
C PRO A 267 -10.63 -13.44 58.15
N GLY A 268 -10.35 -12.19 57.78
CA GLY A 268 -11.00 -10.99 58.31
C GLY A 268 -11.90 -10.25 57.32
N PHE A 269 -11.96 -10.67 56.04
CA PHE A 269 -12.76 -9.96 55.04
C PHE A 269 -14.26 -10.09 55.33
N THR A 270 -14.94 -8.95 55.25
CA THR A 270 -16.39 -8.87 55.20
C THR A 270 -16.92 -9.45 53.87
N PRO A 271 -18.21 -9.81 53.77
CA PRO A 271 -18.79 -10.29 52.51
C PRO A 271 -18.56 -9.33 51.32
N SER A 272 -18.60 -8.02 51.57
CA SER A 272 -18.34 -7.01 50.53
C SER A 272 -16.88 -6.95 50.09
N GLU A 273 -15.93 -7.22 50.99
CA GLU A 273 -14.50 -7.26 50.66
C GLU A 273 -14.15 -8.55 49.92
N ILE A 274 -14.79 -9.67 50.27
CA ILE A 274 -14.69 -10.93 49.51
C ILE A 274 -15.18 -10.71 48.08
N ASP A 275 -16.36 -10.10 47.93
CA ASP A 275 -16.93 -9.73 46.64
C ASP A 275 -15.98 -8.86 45.80
N GLN A 276 -15.35 -7.85 46.40
CA GLN A 276 -14.39 -6.98 45.72
C GLN A 276 -13.12 -7.72 45.29
N GLU A 277 -12.63 -8.64 46.12
CA GLU A 277 -11.45 -9.44 45.79
C GLU A 277 -11.76 -10.45 44.67
N LEU A 278 -12.95 -11.04 44.66
CA LEU A 278 -13.41 -11.86 43.53
C LEU A 278 -13.53 -11.03 42.25
N ASP A 279 -14.11 -9.84 42.32
CA ASP A 279 -14.24 -8.93 41.17
C ASP A 279 -12.85 -8.55 40.63
N LYS A 280 -11.88 -8.27 41.51
CA LYS A 280 -10.49 -7.99 41.12
C LYS A 280 -9.82 -9.18 40.40
N ARG A 281 -10.14 -10.42 40.77
CA ARG A 281 -9.55 -11.62 40.16
C ARG A 281 -10.17 -11.99 38.82
N TYR A 282 -11.50 -11.89 38.71
CA TYR A 282 -12.23 -12.58 37.63
C TYR A 282 -13.13 -11.68 36.78
N TYR A 283 -13.42 -10.44 37.20
CA TYR A 283 -14.42 -9.61 36.53
C TYR A 283 -14.10 -9.33 35.06
N ASP A 284 -12.86 -8.99 34.74
CA ASP A 284 -12.46 -8.66 33.37
C ASP A 284 -12.56 -9.88 32.43
N THR A 285 -12.11 -11.05 32.89
CA THR A 285 -12.25 -12.32 32.15
C THR A 285 -13.72 -12.69 31.98
N ALA A 286 -14.52 -12.59 33.05
CA ALA A 286 -15.96 -12.85 33.00
C ALA A 286 -16.70 -11.91 32.05
N LYS A 287 -16.26 -10.65 31.95
CA LYS A 287 -16.78 -9.68 30.98
C LYS A 287 -16.48 -10.09 29.55
N LYS A 288 -15.25 -10.54 29.25
CA LYS A 288 -14.89 -11.07 27.92
C LYS A 288 -15.70 -12.31 27.55
N ILE A 289 -15.91 -13.24 28.51
CA ILE A 289 -16.77 -14.41 28.31
C ILE A 289 -18.20 -13.97 28.01
N ARG A 290 -18.75 -13.02 28.78
CA ARG A 290 -20.10 -12.47 28.58
C ARG A 290 -20.27 -11.82 27.21
N GLU A 291 -19.27 -11.10 26.71
CA GLU A 291 -19.30 -10.46 25.38
C GLU A 291 -19.44 -11.48 24.24
N LYS A 292 -19.02 -12.73 24.45
CA LYS A 292 -19.13 -13.85 23.50
C LYS A 292 -20.38 -14.72 23.73
N TRP A 293 -21.13 -14.45 24.80
CA TRP A 293 -22.22 -15.31 25.27
C TRP A 293 -23.41 -15.32 24.32
N SER A 294 -23.84 -14.16 23.82
CA SER A 294 -25.01 -14.07 22.95
C SER A 294 -24.84 -14.84 21.64
N THR A 295 -23.66 -14.74 21.02
CA THR A 295 -23.33 -15.48 19.78
C THR A 295 -23.36 -16.99 20.03
N PHE A 296 -22.83 -17.44 21.16
CA PHE A 296 -22.86 -18.86 21.50
C PHE A 296 -24.27 -19.34 21.88
N ASN A 297 -25.04 -18.53 22.59
CA ASN A 297 -26.42 -18.81 22.93
C ASN A 297 -27.29 -18.96 21.67
N GLU A 298 -27.15 -18.05 20.70
CA GLU A 298 -27.84 -18.11 19.41
C GLU A 298 -27.50 -19.39 18.64
N LEU A 299 -26.22 -19.79 18.65
CA LEU A 299 -25.77 -21.06 18.07
C LEU A 299 -26.50 -22.26 18.69
N LEU A 300 -26.59 -22.32 20.02
CA LEU A 300 -27.29 -23.39 20.73
C LEU A 300 -28.80 -23.39 20.47
N LEU A 301 -29.42 -22.22 20.32
CA LEU A 301 -30.85 -22.09 20.02
C LEU A 301 -31.17 -22.45 18.56
N ASN A 302 -30.19 -22.38 17.65
CA ASN A 302 -30.32 -22.75 16.24
C ASN A 302 -30.00 -24.23 15.96
N TYR A 303 -30.02 -25.09 16.97
CA TYR A 303 -29.74 -26.53 16.84
C TYR A 303 -30.53 -27.21 15.71
N ASP A 304 -31.84 -26.99 15.64
CA ASP A 304 -32.69 -27.63 14.62
C ASP A 304 -32.28 -27.21 13.19
N ASN A 305 -31.89 -25.94 12.99
CA ASN A 305 -31.39 -25.47 11.71
C ASN A 305 -30.03 -26.11 11.35
N ALA A 306 -29.17 -26.34 12.35
CA ALA A 306 -27.91 -27.06 12.15
C ALA A 306 -28.17 -28.53 11.78
N VAL A 307 -29.15 -29.19 12.41
CA VAL A 307 -29.57 -30.55 12.02
C VAL A 307 -30.05 -30.59 10.58
N ASP A 308 -30.96 -29.69 10.19
CA ASP A 308 -31.49 -29.62 8.83
C ASP A 308 -30.37 -29.36 7.80
N SER A 309 -29.45 -28.44 8.11
CA SER A 309 -28.31 -28.12 7.23
C SER A 309 -27.35 -29.31 7.10
N ALA A 310 -27.05 -30.00 8.20
CA ALA A 310 -26.21 -31.18 8.17
C ALA A 310 -26.87 -32.28 7.33
N ASP A 311 -28.17 -32.55 7.51
CA ASP A 311 -28.94 -33.54 6.75
C ASP A 311 -28.98 -33.22 5.25
N GLU A 312 -29.11 -31.95 4.86
CA GLU A 312 -29.02 -31.50 3.46
C GLU A 312 -27.69 -31.87 2.81
N VAL A 313 -26.57 -31.71 3.53
CA VAL A 313 -25.24 -32.12 3.03
C VAL A 313 -25.16 -33.63 2.83
N ILE A 314 -25.70 -34.42 3.78
CA ILE A 314 -25.71 -35.89 3.68
C ILE A 314 -26.48 -36.33 2.44
N ASP A 315 -27.68 -35.77 2.25
CA ASP A 315 -28.56 -36.16 1.16
C ASP A 315 -27.98 -35.72 -0.20
N THR A 316 -27.37 -34.54 -0.27
CA THR A 316 -26.70 -34.04 -1.48
C THR A 316 -25.45 -34.86 -1.85
N GLU A 317 -24.64 -35.27 -0.87
CA GLU A 317 -23.45 -36.10 -1.12
C GLU A 317 -23.84 -37.49 -1.64
N ILE A 318 -24.93 -38.07 -1.10
CA ILE A 318 -25.47 -39.38 -1.53
C ILE A 318 -25.99 -39.34 -2.97
N GLU A 319 -26.54 -38.22 -3.42
CA GLU A 319 -27.06 -38.05 -4.79
C GLU A 319 -25.99 -37.64 -5.81
N SER A 320 -24.80 -37.23 -5.37
CA SER A 320 -23.74 -36.65 -6.20
C SER A 320 -22.94 -37.62 -7.10
N ASP A 321 -23.53 -38.73 -7.55
CA ASP A 321 -22.96 -39.68 -8.54
C ASP A 321 -22.74 -39.05 -9.95
N THR A 322 -22.79 -37.72 -10.03
CA THR A 322 -22.60 -36.89 -11.20
C THR A 322 -21.13 -36.90 -11.63
N ASN A 323 -20.82 -37.84 -12.52
CA ASN A 323 -19.67 -37.85 -13.42
C ASN A 323 -19.72 -36.63 -14.38
N THR A 324 -19.59 -35.41 -13.88
CA THR A 324 -19.28 -34.26 -14.74
C THR A 324 -17.81 -34.41 -15.16
N LYS A 325 -17.56 -35.28 -16.15
CA LYS A 325 -16.21 -35.57 -16.65
C LYS A 325 -15.71 -34.39 -17.45
N VAL A 326 -15.09 -33.44 -16.75
CA VAL A 326 -14.17 -32.48 -17.37
C VAL A 326 -13.06 -33.30 -18.03
N ASN A 327 -12.87 -33.10 -19.34
CA ASN A 327 -11.77 -33.69 -20.08
C ASN A 327 -10.96 -32.59 -20.76
N GLU A 328 -9.79 -32.93 -21.33
CA GLU A 328 -8.90 -31.96 -21.98
C GLU A 328 -9.54 -31.18 -23.14
N ASN A 329 -10.70 -31.61 -23.64
CA ASN A 329 -11.48 -30.91 -24.67
C ASN A 329 -12.72 -30.19 -24.14
N SER A 330 -12.90 -30.09 -22.82
CA SER A 330 -13.99 -29.31 -22.23
C SER A 330 -13.84 -27.84 -22.58
N SER A 331 -14.95 -27.21 -22.95
CA SER A 331 -14.97 -25.76 -23.22
C SER A 331 -14.74 -24.96 -21.94
N ASP A 332 -14.29 -23.71 -22.05
CA ASP A 332 -14.13 -22.80 -20.91
C ASP A 332 -15.44 -22.63 -20.11
N GLU A 333 -16.60 -22.68 -20.78
CA GLU A 333 -17.91 -22.62 -20.13
C GLU A 333 -18.22 -23.90 -19.34
N GLU A 334 -17.86 -25.08 -19.88
CA GLU A 334 -17.98 -26.35 -19.16
C GLU A 334 -17.01 -26.43 -17.97
N LEU A 335 -15.81 -25.87 -18.12
CA LEU A 335 -14.81 -25.77 -17.04
C LEU A 335 -15.29 -24.83 -15.93
N ALA A 336 -15.75 -23.62 -16.27
CA ALA A 336 -16.29 -22.65 -15.32
C ALA A 336 -17.51 -23.22 -14.58
N LYS A 337 -18.43 -23.86 -15.30
CA LYS A 337 -19.59 -24.52 -14.68
C LYS A 337 -19.19 -25.66 -13.74
N ALA A 338 -18.21 -26.48 -14.13
CA ALA A 338 -17.71 -27.55 -13.26
C ALA A 338 -17.01 -26.99 -12.00
N MET A 339 -16.31 -25.87 -12.13
CA MET A 339 -15.71 -25.18 -10.99
C MET A 339 -16.76 -24.56 -10.07
N ASP A 340 -17.79 -23.91 -10.61
CA ASP A 340 -18.90 -23.36 -9.83
C ASP A 340 -19.64 -24.48 -9.08
N GLU A 341 -19.94 -25.59 -9.75
CA GLU A 341 -20.56 -26.78 -9.13
C GLU A 341 -19.67 -27.37 -8.02
N GLU A 342 -18.35 -27.39 -8.19
CA GLU A 342 -17.41 -27.89 -7.19
C GLU A 342 -17.25 -26.91 -6.02
N LEU A 343 -17.26 -25.61 -6.28
CA LEU A 343 -17.21 -24.57 -5.26
C LEU A 343 -18.50 -24.56 -4.43
N ASP A 344 -19.65 -24.74 -5.04
CA ASP A 344 -20.94 -24.89 -4.35
C ASP A 344 -20.95 -26.14 -3.47
N LYS A 345 -20.47 -27.28 -3.98
CA LYS A 345 -20.30 -28.51 -3.17
C LYS A 345 -19.32 -28.31 -2.02
N HIS A 346 -18.23 -27.60 -2.26
CA HIS A 346 -17.23 -27.30 -1.26
C HIS A 346 -17.82 -26.42 -0.14
N ASN A 347 -18.55 -25.35 -0.51
CA ASN A 347 -19.25 -24.48 0.44
C ASN A 347 -20.29 -25.27 1.24
N LEU A 348 -21.08 -26.12 0.57
CA LEU A 348 -22.04 -26.99 1.23
C LEU A 348 -21.36 -27.91 2.25
N LEU A 349 -20.25 -28.56 1.89
CA LEU A 349 -19.48 -29.40 2.82
C LEU A 349 -18.94 -28.61 4.01
N LEU A 350 -18.46 -27.37 3.81
CA LEU A 350 -18.01 -26.51 4.89
C LEU A 350 -19.14 -26.18 5.87
N ASP A 351 -20.31 -25.83 5.34
CA ASP A 351 -21.49 -25.52 6.16
C ASP A 351 -22.00 -26.76 6.89
N GLY A 352 -22.00 -27.93 6.25
CA GLY A 352 -22.30 -29.21 6.89
C GLY A 352 -21.32 -29.57 8.01
N GLY A 353 -20.02 -29.28 7.81
CA GLY A 353 -18.99 -29.43 8.84
C GLY A 353 -19.25 -28.57 10.07
N LYS A 354 -19.53 -27.27 9.87
CA LYS A 354 -19.88 -26.33 10.94
C LYS A 354 -21.13 -26.78 11.69
N ALA A 355 -22.17 -27.18 10.95
CA ALA A 355 -23.42 -27.66 11.51
C ALA A 355 -23.20 -28.93 12.37
N ALA A 356 -22.36 -29.87 11.91
CA ALA A 356 -22.02 -31.06 12.67
C ALA A 356 -21.28 -30.73 13.98
N GLU A 357 -20.40 -29.74 13.98
CA GLU A 357 -19.76 -29.24 15.20
C GLU A 357 -20.77 -28.62 16.17
N ASP A 358 -21.72 -27.83 15.66
CA ASP A 358 -22.76 -27.18 16.46
C ASP A 358 -23.65 -28.21 17.16
N ILE A 359 -24.06 -29.25 16.42
CA ILE A 359 -24.79 -30.42 16.95
C ILE A 359 -23.97 -31.13 18.02
N ALA A 360 -22.68 -31.39 17.76
CA ALA A 360 -21.81 -32.10 18.70
C ALA A 360 -21.63 -31.32 20.01
N VAL A 361 -21.45 -30.01 19.93
CA VAL A 361 -21.39 -29.12 21.10
C VAL A 361 -22.70 -29.15 21.88
N HIS A 362 -23.83 -29.00 21.19
CA HIS A 362 -25.15 -29.03 21.83
C HIS A 362 -25.39 -30.35 22.57
N ASP A 363 -25.23 -31.49 21.88
CA ASP A 363 -25.44 -32.83 22.45
C ASP A 363 -24.49 -33.11 23.62
N PHE A 364 -23.24 -32.65 23.53
CA PHE A 364 -22.27 -32.78 24.62
C PHE A 364 -22.70 -32.01 25.87
N LEU A 365 -23.18 -30.78 25.71
CA LEU A 365 -23.68 -29.94 26.81
C LEU A 365 -24.97 -30.50 27.43
N GLU A 366 -25.87 -31.08 26.63
CA GLU A 366 -27.09 -31.74 27.13
C GLU A 366 -26.75 -32.98 27.99
N ALA A 367 -25.68 -33.70 27.63
CA ALA A 367 -25.30 -34.94 28.30
C ALA A 367 -24.72 -34.73 29.72
N ILE A 368 -24.21 -33.53 30.03
CA ILE A 368 -23.55 -33.23 31.29
C ILE A 368 -24.53 -32.59 32.26
N LYS A 369 -24.75 -33.23 33.42
CA LYS A 369 -25.58 -32.68 34.50
C LYS A 369 -24.88 -31.51 35.18
N TYR A 370 -25.63 -30.43 35.41
CA TYR A 370 -25.13 -29.25 36.11
C TYR A 370 -26.25 -28.62 36.95
N GLU A 371 -25.97 -28.39 38.24
CA GLU A 371 -26.95 -27.93 39.22
C GLU A 371 -28.28 -28.73 39.18
N LYS A 372 -29.39 -28.07 38.79
CA LYS A 372 -30.74 -28.65 38.68
C LYS A 372 -31.09 -29.13 37.26
N GLY A 373 -30.20 -28.95 36.30
CA GLY A 373 -30.41 -29.27 34.89
C GLY A 373 -29.14 -29.83 34.25
N THR A 374 -28.82 -29.32 33.08
CA THR A 374 -27.66 -29.69 32.25
C THR A 374 -26.76 -28.47 32.02
N LEU A 375 -25.55 -28.69 31.51
CA LEU A 375 -24.73 -27.57 31.06
C LEU A 375 -25.39 -26.81 29.91
N LEU A 376 -26.16 -27.50 29.06
CA LEU A 376 -26.95 -26.85 28.01
C LEU A 376 -27.90 -25.80 28.60
N ASP A 377 -28.64 -26.15 29.66
CA ASP A 377 -29.54 -25.21 30.35
C ASP A 377 -28.80 -23.98 30.89
N PHE A 378 -27.55 -24.15 31.33
CA PHE A 378 -26.72 -23.06 31.82
C PHE A 378 -26.26 -22.14 30.68
N PHE A 379 -25.74 -22.69 29.57
CA PHE A 379 -25.30 -21.91 28.41
C PHE A 379 -26.45 -21.32 27.58
N GLN A 380 -27.67 -21.85 27.73
CA GLN A 380 -28.88 -21.30 27.14
C GLN A 380 -29.46 -20.09 27.89
N LYS A 381 -28.92 -19.73 29.06
CA LYS A 381 -29.33 -18.52 29.79
C LYS A 381 -29.11 -17.28 28.94
N ASP A 382 -30.10 -16.38 28.97
CA ASP A 382 -30.05 -15.10 28.27
C ASP A 382 -28.92 -14.23 28.84
N VAL A 383 -28.22 -13.48 27.98
CA VAL A 383 -27.09 -12.63 28.40
C VAL A 383 -27.48 -11.60 29.48
N SER A 384 -28.76 -11.19 29.54
CA SER A 384 -29.30 -10.31 30.57
C SER A 384 -29.27 -10.90 31.97
N GLU A 385 -29.12 -12.22 32.10
CA GLU A 385 -28.83 -12.88 33.36
C GLU A 385 -27.45 -12.56 33.92
N PHE A 386 -26.56 -11.91 33.14
CA PHE A 386 -25.20 -11.53 33.52
C PHE A 386 -24.93 -10.02 33.40
N ASN A 387 -25.97 -9.21 33.15
CA ASN A 387 -25.79 -7.78 32.83
C ASN A 387 -25.45 -6.88 34.03
N SER A 388 -25.69 -7.32 35.27
CA SER A 388 -25.32 -6.54 36.46
C SER A 388 -23.99 -7.00 37.06
N GLU A 389 -23.30 -6.09 37.75
CA GLU A 389 -22.03 -6.38 38.44
C GLU A 389 -22.12 -7.59 39.38
N LYS A 390 -23.25 -7.77 40.08
CA LYS A 390 -23.45 -8.94 40.96
C LYS A 390 -23.75 -10.22 40.18
N LYS A 391 -24.44 -10.09 39.05
CA LYS A 391 -24.89 -11.22 38.24
C LYS A 391 -23.76 -11.82 37.40
N ILE A 392 -22.81 -11.00 36.96
CA ILE A 392 -21.64 -11.47 36.19
C ILE A 392 -20.77 -12.46 36.97
N ARG A 393 -20.87 -12.46 38.31
CA ARG A 393 -20.16 -13.39 39.19
C ARG A 393 -20.53 -14.86 38.96
N ALA A 394 -21.69 -15.12 38.35
CA ALA A 394 -22.05 -16.47 37.91
C ALA A 394 -21.07 -17.03 36.85
N LEU A 395 -20.28 -16.19 36.19
CA LEU A 395 -19.25 -16.58 35.22
C LEU A 395 -17.86 -16.70 35.86
N TYR A 396 -17.67 -16.36 37.14
CA TYR A 396 -16.37 -16.44 37.81
C TYR A 396 -15.81 -17.86 37.88
N PRO A 397 -16.63 -18.91 38.10
CA PRO A 397 -16.10 -20.28 38.04
C PRO A 397 -15.56 -20.66 36.66
N ILE A 398 -16.12 -20.13 35.56
CA ILE A 398 -15.54 -20.33 34.23
C ILE A 398 -14.21 -19.59 34.13
N ALA A 399 -14.16 -18.32 34.56
CA ALA A 399 -12.93 -17.53 34.52
C ALA A 399 -11.79 -18.15 35.33
N ASP A 400 -12.09 -18.70 36.51
CA ASP A 400 -11.14 -19.43 37.36
C ASP A 400 -10.66 -20.74 36.72
N ALA A 401 -11.54 -21.41 35.97
CA ALA A 401 -11.21 -22.65 35.30
C ALA A 401 -10.25 -22.47 34.10
N LEU A 402 -10.06 -21.26 33.57
CA LEU A 402 -9.14 -21.04 32.44
C LEU A 402 -7.69 -20.88 32.89
N SER A 403 -6.75 -21.42 32.09
CA SER A 403 -5.32 -21.17 32.31
C SER A 403 -4.95 -19.72 31.99
N GLY A 404 -3.78 -19.26 32.45
CA GLY A 404 -3.32 -17.89 32.18
C GLY A 404 -3.16 -17.61 30.69
N GLY A 405 -2.66 -18.58 29.93
CA GLY A 405 -2.54 -18.53 28.48
C GLY A 405 -3.89 -18.55 27.75
N GLN A 406 -4.88 -19.31 28.26
CA GLN A 406 -6.24 -19.27 27.71
C GLN A 406 -6.91 -17.91 27.96
N ILE A 407 -6.71 -17.31 29.14
CA ILE A 407 -7.23 -15.98 29.46
C ILE A 407 -6.59 -14.92 28.57
N ALA A 408 -5.27 -15.01 28.35
CA ALA A 408 -4.53 -14.09 27.49
C ALA A 408 -5.00 -14.13 26.02
N GLY A 409 -5.29 -15.32 25.50
CA GLY A 409 -5.78 -15.52 24.13
C GLY A 409 -7.30 -15.58 23.98
N LEU A 410 -8.07 -15.29 25.04
CA LEU A 410 -9.52 -15.43 25.06
C LEU A 410 -10.21 -14.60 23.97
N ASP A 411 -9.58 -13.52 23.51
CA ASP A 411 -10.13 -12.67 22.45
C ASP A 411 -10.27 -13.45 21.12
N PHE A 412 -9.46 -14.50 20.89
CA PHE A 412 -9.47 -15.36 19.68
C PHE A 412 -10.28 -16.64 19.81
N LEU A 413 -10.68 -17.01 21.03
CA LEU A 413 -11.53 -18.18 21.23
C LEU A 413 -13.00 -17.79 21.24
N SER A 414 -13.82 -18.57 20.55
CA SER A 414 -15.26 -18.60 20.82
C SER A 414 -15.54 -19.53 22.02
N ILE A 415 -16.71 -19.39 22.66
CA ILE A 415 -17.12 -20.37 23.69
C ILE A 415 -17.28 -21.77 23.06
N LYS A 416 -17.69 -21.84 21.78
CA LYS A 416 -17.73 -23.08 21.01
C LYS A 416 -16.35 -23.74 20.93
N ASP A 417 -15.30 -23.00 20.56
CA ASP A 417 -13.92 -23.50 20.54
C ASP A 417 -13.51 -24.06 21.90
N MET A 418 -13.87 -23.35 22.97
CA MET A 418 -13.60 -23.79 24.34
C MET A 418 -14.28 -25.12 24.65
N ILE A 419 -15.56 -25.28 24.34
CA ILE A 419 -16.27 -26.55 24.53
C ILE A 419 -15.63 -27.67 23.70
N ILE A 420 -15.31 -27.41 22.43
CA ILE A 420 -14.66 -28.39 21.54
C ILE A 420 -13.34 -28.88 22.14
N MET A 421 -12.51 -27.98 22.65
CA MET A 421 -11.27 -28.35 23.34
C MET A 421 -11.52 -29.25 24.55
N ALA A 422 -12.60 -29.04 25.29
CA ALA A 422 -12.89 -29.79 26.51
C ALA A 422 -13.37 -31.22 26.23
N PHE A 423 -14.12 -31.45 25.15
CA PHE A 423 -14.59 -32.81 24.84
C PHE A 423 -13.70 -33.57 23.85
N THR A 424 -12.71 -32.90 23.26
CA THR A 424 -11.70 -33.58 22.42
C THR A 424 -10.77 -34.40 23.30
N ASP A 425 -10.94 -35.72 23.27
CA ASP A 425 -10.09 -36.64 24.02
C ASP A 425 -8.77 -36.94 23.29
N GLU A 426 -7.90 -37.74 23.92
CA GLU A 426 -6.64 -38.17 23.33
C GLU A 426 -6.78 -38.87 21.97
N LYS A 427 -7.93 -39.51 21.70
CA LYS A 427 -8.17 -40.17 20.41
C LYS A 427 -8.59 -39.17 19.35
N GLY A 428 -9.30 -38.11 19.73
CA GLY A 428 -9.62 -36.98 18.87
C GLY A 428 -8.37 -36.36 18.27
N PHE A 429 -7.38 -36.04 19.11
CA PHE A 429 -6.11 -35.41 18.67
C PHE A 429 -5.26 -36.30 17.74
N ASN A 430 -5.39 -37.63 17.80
CA ASN A 430 -4.61 -38.55 16.97
C ASN A 430 -5.28 -38.90 15.62
N SER A 431 -6.46 -38.36 15.34
CA SER A 431 -7.30 -38.84 14.23
C SER A 431 -7.09 -38.09 12.90
N VAL A 432 -6.32 -37.01 12.91
CA VAL A 432 -6.20 -36.12 11.75
C VAL A 432 -4.93 -36.41 10.94
N ASP A 433 -5.12 -36.79 9.68
CA ASP A 433 -4.05 -36.98 8.71
C ASP A 433 -3.67 -35.64 8.07
N LEU A 434 -2.79 -34.91 8.76
CA LEU A 434 -2.31 -33.61 8.31
C LEU A 434 -1.29 -33.72 7.16
N ASP A 435 -0.81 -34.89 6.79
CA ASP A 435 0.24 -35.03 5.76
C ASP A 435 -0.25 -34.63 4.36
N LYS A 436 -1.56 -34.68 4.14
CA LYS A 436 -2.17 -34.21 2.90
C LYS A 436 -2.18 -32.69 2.78
N VAL A 437 -2.01 -31.98 3.89
CA VAL A 437 -1.96 -30.52 3.92
C VAL A 437 -0.61 -30.01 3.49
N LYS A 438 -0.60 -29.37 2.33
CA LYS A 438 0.52 -28.56 1.89
C LYS A 438 0.66 -27.34 2.82
N PRO A 439 1.87 -27.10 3.35
CA PRO A 439 2.13 -25.87 4.08
C PRO A 439 1.98 -24.64 3.17
N ALA A 440 1.61 -23.51 3.76
CA ALA A 440 1.56 -22.22 3.10
C ALA A 440 2.33 -21.17 3.92
N SER A 441 2.85 -20.16 3.23
CA SER A 441 3.49 -19.04 3.92
C SER A 441 2.46 -18.28 4.76
N ILE A 442 2.84 -17.87 5.97
CA ILE A 442 2.05 -16.92 6.76
C ILE A 442 1.94 -15.55 6.06
N TYR A 443 2.80 -15.25 5.09
CA TYR A 443 2.78 -14.03 4.28
C TYR A 443 2.10 -14.21 2.92
N GLU A 444 1.47 -15.35 2.68
CA GLU A 444 0.83 -15.64 1.39
C GLU A 444 -0.21 -14.57 1.02
N GLY A 445 -0.13 -14.07 -0.21
CA GLY A 445 -0.98 -13.00 -0.72
C GLY A 445 -0.69 -11.60 -0.15
N VAL A 446 0.31 -11.44 0.73
CA VAL A 446 0.63 -10.14 1.32
C VAL A 446 1.63 -9.36 0.48
N ASN A 447 1.27 -8.13 0.10
CA ASN A 447 2.23 -7.20 -0.48
C ASN A 447 3.15 -6.62 0.61
N ARG A 448 4.22 -7.34 0.94
CA ARG A 448 5.16 -6.93 2.00
C ARG A 448 5.92 -5.64 1.71
N GLU A 449 5.99 -5.22 0.45
CA GLU A 449 6.67 -3.98 0.04
C GLU A 449 6.02 -2.72 0.65
N ILE A 450 4.75 -2.79 1.08
CA ILE A 450 4.07 -1.66 1.73
C ILE A 450 4.55 -1.43 3.17
N TYR A 451 5.35 -2.34 3.73
CA TYR A 451 5.94 -2.22 5.06
C TYR A 451 7.42 -1.82 5.01
N GLU A 452 8.00 -1.68 3.82
CA GLU A 452 9.37 -1.23 3.64
C GLU A 452 9.48 0.28 3.90
N SER A 453 10.52 0.67 4.65
CA SER A 453 10.81 2.09 4.89
C SER A 453 11.06 2.84 3.58
N GLY A 454 10.44 4.02 3.44
CA GLY A 454 10.50 4.83 2.22
C GLY A 454 9.77 4.25 0.99
N GLY A 455 9.08 3.11 1.10
CA GLY A 455 8.31 2.52 0.00
C GLY A 455 6.96 3.21 -0.22
N VAL A 456 6.29 3.57 0.88
CA VAL A 456 4.93 4.13 0.87
C VAL A 456 4.93 5.56 1.38
N ALA A 457 4.15 6.43 0.72
CA ALA A 457 3.80 7.72 1.27
C ALA A 457 2.30 7.82 1.61
N LEU A 458 2.02 8.40 2.77
CA LEU A 458 0.66 8.72 3.21
C LEU A 458 0.21 10.05 2.58
N THR A 459 -1.02 10.15 2.12
CA THR A 459 -1.65 11.43 1.75
C THR A 459 -2.93 11.66 2.57
N ASP A 460 -3.24 12.92 2.86
CA ASP A 460 -4.49 13.35 3.47
C ASP A 460 -4.85 14.77 3.03
N ALA A 461 -6.07 15.20 3.34
CA ALA A 461 -6.58 16.52 2.96
C ALA A 461 -5.74 17.68 3.53
N ALA A 462 -5.14 17.51 4.72
CA ALA A 462 -4.33 18.55 5.35
C ALA A 462 -2.99 18.70 4.61
N LEU A 463 -2.30 17.60 4.33
CA LEU A 463 -1.07 17.57 3.55
C LEU A 463 -1.27 18.20 2.17
N ARG A 464 -2.38 17.87 1.48
CA ARG A 464 -2.71 18.44 0.17
C ARG A 464 -3.00 19.94 0.24
N THR A 465 -3.70 20.39 1.28
CA THR A 465 -3.98 21.81 1.52
C THR A 465 -2.70 22.60 1.83
N ASP A 466 -1.78 22.02 2.60
CA ASP A 466 -0.50 22.63 2.92
C ASP A 466 0.40 22.74 1.68
N ALA A 467 0.37 21.71 0.82
CA ALA A 467 1.07 21.71 -0.45
C ALA A 467 0.53 22.76 -1.43
N SER A 468 -0.78 22.90 -1.57
CA SER A 468 -1.38 23.94 -2.44
C SER A 468 -1.11 25.35 -1.90
N THR A 469 -1.19 25.54 -0.59
CA THR A 469 -0.85 26.82 0.06
C THR A 469 0.63 27.17 -0.11
N SER A 470 1.53 26.18 -0.07
CA SER A 470 2.97 26.39 -0.28
C SER A 470 3.31 26.66 -1.75
N ALA A 471 2.59 26.02 -2.66
CA ALA A 471 2.72 26.22 -4.10
C ALA A 471 2.30 27.64 -4.52
N SER A 472 1.14 28.12 -4.04
CA SER A 472 0.68 29.49 -4.31
C SER A 472 1.63 30.57 -3.78
N LYS A 473 2.32 30.35 -2.65
CA LYS A 473 3.36 31.25 -2.13
C LYS A 473 4.63 31.26 -2.97
N THR A 474 5.00 30.13 -3.57
CA THR A 474 6.20 29.98 -4.41
C THR A 474 5.96 30.39 -5.88
N ASN A 475 4.71 30.41 -6.33
CA ASN A 475 4.28 30.88 -7.65
C ASN A 475 4.33 32.41 -7.84
N SER A 476 5.12 33.15 -7.05
CA SER A 476 5.52 34.50 -7.45
C SER A 476 6.41 34.34 -8.69
N GLY A 477 5.83 34.47 -9.89
CA GLY A 477 6.46 34.14 -11.17
C GLY A 477 7.90 34.66 -11.29
N PHE A 478 8.72 33.98 -12.10
CA PHE A 478 10.16 34.24 -12.26
C PHE A 478 10.54 35.72 -12.04
N LYS A 479 11.19 35.99 -10.92
CA LYS A 479 11.74 37.32 -10.59
C LYS A 479 13.21 37.32 -10.96
N LEU A 480 13.59 38.22 -11.86
CA LEU A 480 15.00 38.53 -12.10
C LEU A 480 15.66 38.93 -10.78
N SER A 481 16.90 38.50 -10.57
CA SER A 481 17.63 38.95 -9.39
C SER A 481 17.86 40.46 -9.42
N THR A 482 18.15 41.03 -8.26
CA THR A 482 18.55 42.44 -8.14
C THR A 482 19.72 42.76 -9.07
N LEU A 483 20.65 41.84 -9.29
CA LEU A 483 21.79 42.02 -10.20
C LEU A 483 21.33 42.12 -11.65
N SER A 484 20.48 41.20 -12.11
CA SER A 484 19.92 41.22 -13.46
C SER A 484 19.11 42.50 -13.72
N ILE A 485 18.31 42.94 -12.75
CA ILE A 485 17.54 44.21 -12.84
C ILE A 485 18.48 45.42 -12.96
N VAL A 486 19.54 45.46 -12.16
CA VAL A 486 20.56 46.52 -12.21
C VAL A 486 21.29 46.53 -13.54
N LEU A 487 21.65 45.37 -14.09
CA LEU A 487 22.34 45.26 -15.39
C LEU A 487 21.45 45.74 -16.54
N TRP A 488 20.17 45.37 -16.56
CA TRP A 488 19.21 45.90 -17.54
C TRP A 488 19.03 47.42 -17.42
N SER A 489 18.96 47.94 -16.20
CA SER A 489 18.85 49.39 -15.93
C SER A 489 20.09 50.16 -16.39
N CYS A 490 21.28 49.63 -16.11
CA CYS A 490 22.55 50.19 -16.57
C CYS A 490 22.68 50.14 -18.10
N THR A 491 22.24 49.05 -18.73
CA THR A 491 22.18 48.90 -20.20
C THR A 491 21.27 49.96 -20.82
N ALA A 492 20.08 50.16 -20.28
CA ALA A 492 19.13 51.17 -20.75
C ALA A 492 19.68 52.60 -20.57
N ALA A 493 20.28 52.90 -19.41
CA ALA A 493 20.87 54.21 -19.13
C ALA A 493 22.05 54.53 -20.04
N THR A 494 22.94 53.56 -20.27
CA THR A 494 24.11 53.72 -21.16
C THR A 494 23.69 53.84 -22.63
N GLY A 495 22.66 53.09 -23.06
CA GLY A 495 22.07 53.21 -24.39
C GLY A 495 21.38 54.56 -24.63
N ALA A 496 20.63 55.06 -23.64
CA ALA A 496 20.00 56.38 -23.70
C ALA A 496 21.03 57.51 -23.76
N VAL A 497 22.14 57.40 -23.03
CA VAL A 497 23.26 58.35 -23.10
C VAL A 497 23.94 58.30 -24.47
N ALA A 498 24.14 57.11 -25.05
CA ALA A 498 24.72 56.95 -26.39
C ALA A 498 23.85 57.62 -27.47
N LEU A 499 22.52 57.46 -27.41
CA LEU A 499 21.55 58.08 -28.32
C LEU A 499 21.36 59.58 -28.06
N GLY A 500 21.43 60.01 -26.79
CA GLY A 500 21.25 61.40 -26.35
C GLY A 500 22.49 62.31 -26.53
N THR A 501 23.61 61.76 -27.03
CA THR A 501 24.87 62.52 -27.23
C THR A 501 24.74 63.72 -28.17
N GLY A 502 23.67 63.84 -28.96
CA GLY A 502 23.34 65.05 -29.73
C GLY A 502 22.93 66.26 -28.86
N ILE A 503 22.39 66.03 -27.65
CA ILE A 503 21.81 67.08 -26.79
C ILE A 503 22.75 67.46 -25.62
N ALA A 504 23.69 66.59 -25.24
CA ALA A 504 24.49 66.73 -24.01
C ALA A 504 25.92 67.29 -24.17
N SER A 505 26.27 67.91 -25.31
CA SER A 505 27.64 68.40 -25.56
C SER A 505 28.14 69.46 -24.56
N LYS A 506 27.25 70.13 -23.82
CA LYS A 506 27.61 71.13 -22.79
C LYS A 506 27.92 70.56 -21.39
N MET A 507 27.45 69.35 -21.04
CA MET A 507 27.78 68.73 -19.74
C MET A 507 29.07 67.89 -19.78
N ILE A 508 29.41 67.35 -20.95
CA ILE A 508 30.50 66.38 -21.16
C ILE A 508 31.90 66.97 -20.87
N ALA A 509 32.11 68.27 -21.12
CA ALA A 509 33.39 68.91 -20.84
C ALA A 509 33.76 68.97 -19.34
N LYS A 510 32.77 68.93 -18.43
CA LYS A 510 32.99 68.99 -16.97
C LYS A 510 33.02 67.60 -16.31
N THR A 511 32.68 66.54 -17.04
CA THR A 511 32.60 65.15 -16.57
C THR A 511 33.58 64.20 -17.25
N GLY A 512 34.25 64.63 -18.33
CA GLY A 512 35.14 63.80 -19.15
C GLY A 512 36.25 63.09 -18.38
N GLU A 513 36.95 63.76 -17.46
CA GLU A 513 38.01 63.12 -16.65
C GLU A 513 37.45 62.01 -15.75
N ARG A 514 36.31 62.26 -15.09
CA ARG A 514 35.65 61.25 -14.24
C ARG A 514 35.10 60.07 -15.06
N ALA A 515 34.70 60.32 -16.30
CA ALA A 515 34.23 59.28 -17.21
C ALA A 515 35.38 58.37 -17.68
N ILE A 516 36.57 58.91 -17.93
CA ILE A 516 37.75 58.13 -18.32
C ILE A 516 38.28 57.30 -17.14
N THR A 517 38.35 57.86 -15.94
CA THR A 517 38.73 57.09 -14.74
C THR A 517 37.74 55.95 -14.49
N ARG A 518 36.43 56.24 -14.62
CA ARG A 518 35.39 55.20 -14.50
C ARG A 518 35.44 54.16 -15.62
N LEU A 519 35.84 54.52 -16.84
CA LEU A 519 36.04 53.55 -17.94
C LEU A 519 37.23 52.62 -17.65
N GLY A 520 38.32 53.14 -17.08
CA GLY A 520 39.45 52.33 -16.61
C GLY A 520 39.07 51.39 -15.47
N ASP A 521 38.27 51.89 -14.50
CA ASP A 521 37.73 51.06 -13.41
C ASP A 521 36.75 49.99 -13.93
N LEU A 522 35.91 50.34 -14.92
CA LEU A 522 35.02 49.39 -15.60
C LEU A 522 35.78 48.34 -16.38
N GLN A 523 36.87 48.71 -17.07
CA GLN A 523 37.75 47.78 -17.78
C GLN A 523 38.40 46.80 -16.80
N LYS A 524 38.85 47.29 -15.64
CA LYS A 524 39.42 46.45 -14.58
C LYS A 524 38.35 45.51 -13.98
N GLN A 525 37.17 46.03 -13.65
CA GLN A 525 36.05 45.21 -13.17
C GLN A 525 35.58 44.19 -14.21
N LEU A 526 35.55 44.54 -15.50
CA LEU A 526 35.26 43.63 -16.60
C LEU A 526 36.34 42.57 -16.75
N SER A 527 37.62 42.92 -16.62
CA SER A 527 38.74 41.97 -16.64
C SER A 527 38.65 40.98 -15.48
N ASP A 528 38.38 41.47 -14.26
CA ASP A 528 38.24 40.65 -13.06
C ASP A 528 36.99 39.73 -13.14
N LEU A 529 35.88 40.22 -13.72
CA LEU A 529 34.69 39.43 -14.02
C LEU A 529 34.96 38.37 -15.10
N ASN A 530 35.75 38.72 -16.13
CA ASN A 530 36.16 37.82 -17.20
C ASN A 530 37.10 36.71 -16.71
N GLN A 531 37.90 37.00 -15.69
CA GLN A 531 38.83 36.06 -15.06
C GLN A 531 38.13 35.14 -14.05
N SER A 532 37.01 35.58 -13.48
CA SER A 532 36.14 34.75 -12.61
C SER A 532 35.12 33.92 -13.38
N LEU A 533 34.74 34.35 -14.60
CA LEU A 533 34.04 33.51 -15.57
C LEU A 533 35.03 32.49 -16.16
N ASP A 534 35.06 31.30 -15.59
CA ASP A 534 35.82 30.15 -16.10
C ASP A 534 35.35 29.78 -17.52
N TYR A 535 35.95 30.42 -18.53
CA TYR A 535 35.60 30.28 -19.96
C TYR A 535 35.66 28.84 -20.45
N SER A 536 36.44 27.98 -19.79
CA SER A 536 36.52 26.56 -20.11
C SER A 536 35.19 25.84 -19.87
N LYS A 537 34.47 26.21 -18.79
CA LYS A 537 33.14 25.70 -18.48
C LYS A 537 32.08 26.30 -19.40
N SER A 538 32.13 27.61 -19.64
CA SER A 538 31.15 28.28 -20.50
C SER A 538 31.22 27.82 -21.97
N ASN A 539 32.42 27.60 -22.52
CA ASN A 539 32.59 27.02 -23.86
C ASN A 539 32.16 25.54 -23.92
N ALA A 540 32.42 24.73 -22.88
CA ALA A 540 31.92 23.35 -22.83
C ALA A 540 30.38 23.28 -22.77
N TYR A 541 29.73 24.25 -22.10
CA TYR A 541 28.27 24.40 -22.10
C TYR A 541 27.73 24.87 -23.46
N LEU A 542 28.39 25.85 -24.11
CA LEU A 542 27.99 26.37 -25.43
C LEU A 542 28.20 25.35 -26.57
N GLU A 543 29.23 24.51 -26.48
CA GLU A 543 29.49 23.42 -27.43
C GLU A 543 28.41 22.33 -27.34
N LYS A 544 27.81 22.12 -26.14
CA LYS A 544 26.67 21.23 -25.92
C LYS A 544 25.38 21.71 -26.58
N PHE A 545 25.19 23.04 -26.70
CA PHE A 545 24.07 23.65 -27.42
C PHE A 545 24.30 23.78 -28.95
N GLY A 546 25.51 23.51 -29.44
CA GLY A 546 25.88 23.61 -30.85
C GLY A 546 25.16 22.66 -31.81
N ARG A 547 24.25 21.79 -31.33
CA ARG A 547 23.40 20.93 -32.17
C ARG A 547 22.06 21.52 -32.58
N TYR A 548 21.60 22.62 -31.97
CA TYR A 548 20.37 23.31 -32.35
C TYR A 548 20.64 24.74 -32.87
N GLY A 549 20.99 24.83 -34.15
CA GLY A 549 20.49 25.88 -35.06
C GLY A 549 20.75 27.38 -34.83
N GLN A 550 21.55 27.84 -33.85
CA GLN A 550 21.90 29.28 -33.71
C GLN A 550 23.40 29.54 -33.39
N ASP A 551 24.31 28.84 -34.06
CA ASP A 551 25.76 28.94 -33.82
C ASP A 551 26.40 30.29 -34.24
N THR A 552 25.71 31.14 -35.01
CA THR A 552 26.34 32.37 -35.52
C THR A 552 26.28 33.54 -34.55
N SER A 553 25.19 33.74 -33.79
CA SER A 553 25.01 34.97 -33.01
C SER A 553 25.90 35.01 -31.76
N VAL A 554 25.97 33.94 -30.98
CA VAL A 554 26.78 33.88 -29.74
C VAL A 554 28.27 33.81 -30.05
N ARG A 555 28.72 33.00 -31.01
CA ARG A 555 30.14 33.03 -31.44
C ARG A 555 30.53 34.37 -32.03
N GLN A 556 29.65 35.02 -32.79
CA GLN A 556 29.89 36.40 -33.25
C GLN A 556 29.92 37.37 -32.07
N LEU A 557 29.04 37.21 -31.08
CA LEU A 557 29.04 38.04 -29.88
C LEU A 557 30.34 37.87 -29.10
N THR A 558 30.79 36.64 -28.83
CA THR A 558 32.05 36.36 -28.10
C THR A 558 33.27 36.84 -28.88
N ARG A 559 33.35 36.60 -30.19
CA ARG A 559 34.42 37.15 -31.04
C ARG A 559 34.41 38.68 -31.03
N ARG A 560 33.22 39.29 -31.00
CA ARG A 560 33.05 40.73 -30.97
C ARG A 560 33.41 41.29 -29.60
N ILE A 561 33.03 40.65 -28.49
CA ILE A 561 33.44 41.00 -27.13
C ILE A 561 34.97 40.93 -27.02
N ASN A 562 35.59 39.85 -27.49
CA ASN A 562 37.05 39.71 -27.48
C ASN A 562 37.74 40.75 -28.37
N SER A 563 37.22 41.05 -29.57
CA SER A 563 37.76 42.12 -30.41
C SER A 563 37.58 43.50 -29.77
N LEU A 564 36.46 43.72 -29.10
CA LEU A 564 36.16 44.97 -28.41
C LEU A 564 37.10 45.17 -27.20
N GLN A 565 37.36 44.15 -26.40
CA GLN A 565 38.26 44.20 -25.24
C GLN A 565 39.75 44.37 -25.64
N THR A 566 40.21 43.59 -26.61
CA THR A 566 41.65 43.52 -26.93
C THR A 566 42.11 44.58 -27.92
N ARG A 567 41.18 45.13 -28.73
CA ARG A 567 41.53 46.04 -29.82
C ARG A 567 40.79 47.37 -29.76
N ASP A 568 39.46 47.35 -29.61
CA ASP A 568 38.67 48.55 -29.86
C ASP A 568 38.53 49.46 -28.61
N ILE A 569 38.46 48.90 -27.39
CA ILE A 569 38.50 49.64 -26.11
C ILE A 569 39.86 50.33 -25.93
N PRO A 570 41.03 49.64 -26.04
CA PRO A 570 42.32 50.30 -25.87
C PRO A 570 42.54 51.40 -26.92
N LYS A 571 42.09 51.19 -28.17
CA LYS A 571 42.14 52.22 -29.21
C LYS A 571 41.24 53.41 -28.91
N ALA A 572 40.03 53.18 -28.40
CA ALA A 572 39.12 54.25 -28.00
C ALA A 572 39.66 55.04 -26.79
N GLU A 573 40.29 54.37 -25.83
CA GLU A 573 40.94 54.99 -24.67
C GLU A 573 42.15 55.83 -25.10
N GLU A 574 43.01 55.28 -25.96
CA GLU A 574 44.17 55.99 -26.51
C GLU A 574 43.74 57.20 -27.37
N ALA A 575 42.71 57.04 -28.20
CA ALA A 575 42.15 58.12 -29.02
C ALA A 575 41.45 59.20 -28.18
N ALA A 576 40.75 58.82 -27.10
CA ALA A 576 40.14 59.76 -26.17
C ALA A 576 41.20 60.54 -25.37
N ARG A 577 42.28 59.88 -24.94
CA ARG A 577 43.44 60.54 -24.30
C ARG A 577 44.13 61.53 -25.27
N LYS A 578 44.36 61.15 -26.52
CA LYS A 578 44.89 62.05 -27.56
C LYS A 578 43.95 63.24 -27.84
N ALA A 579 42.66 63.00 -28.01
CA ALA A 579 41.67 64.05 -28.25
C ALA A 579 41.48 65.03 -27.07
N MET A 580 41.75 64.59 -25.83
CA MET A 580 41.78 65.48 -24.66
C MET A 580 43.04 66.34 -24.60
N GLN A 581 44.19 65.82 -25.04
CA GLN A 581 45.45 66.56 -25.09
C GLN A 581 45.47 67.65 -26.19
N GLU A 582 44.69 67.49 -27.26
CA GLU A 582 44.69 68.40 -28.43
C GLU A 582 43.69 69.58 -28.33
N GLY A 583 42.94 69.75 -27.24
CA GLY A 583 41.98 70.84 -27.06
C GLY A 583 40.66 70.67 -27.84
N PRO A 584 39.61 71.47 -27.55
CA PRO A 584 38.23 71.05 -27.72
C PRO A 584 37.70 71.19 -29.15
N ALA A 585 38.06 70.27 -30.05
CA ALA A 585 37.28 70.00 -31.25
C ALA A 585 36.03 69.17 -30.86
N LYS A 586 34.95 69.88 -30.50
CA LYS A 586 33.68 69.37 -29.94
C LYS A 586 33.01 68.20 -30.69
N SER A 587 33.41 67.88 -31.93
CA SER A 587 32.79 66.79 -32.72
C SER A 587 33.45 65.42 -32.53
N THR A 588 34.77 65.37 -32.29
CA THR A 588 35.54 64.12 -32.32
C THR A 588 35.48 63.38 -30.98
N LEU A 589 35.58 64.11 -29.86
CA LEU A 589 35.41 63.54 -28.52
C LEU A 589 34.00 62.97 -28.31
N CYS A 590 32.96 63.64 -28.81
CA CYS A 590 31.59 63.14 -28.72
C CYS A 590 31.40 61.84 -29.51
N LYS A 591 32.03 61.72 -30.70
CA LYS A 591 32.04 60.47 -31.46
C LYS A 591 32.70 59.33 -30.67
N TYR A 592 33.87 59.56 -30.08
CA TYR A 592 34.57 58.52 -29.31
C TYR A 592 33.84 58.13 -28.02
N LEU A 593 33.25 59.10 -27.29
CA LEU A 593 32.42 58.80 -26.13
C LEU A 593 31.15 58.06 -26.53
N SER A 594 30.50 58.41 -27.65
CA SER A 594 29.33 57.67 -28.14
C SER A 594 29.69 56.22 -28.51
N VAL A 595 30.86 55.99 -29.12
CA VAL A 595 31.38 54.64 -29.42
C VAL A 595 31.70 53.88 -28.13
N GLY A 596 32.33 54.52 -27.16
CA GLY A 596 32.63 53.93 -25.84
C GLY A 596 31.37 53.55 -25.07
N PHE A 597 30.37 54.44 -25.00
CA PHE A 597 29.08 54.15 -24.36
C PHE A 597 28.29 53.08 -25.12
N ALA A 598 28.30 53.08 -26.46
CA ALA A 598 27.68 52.02 -27.25
C ALA A 598 28.34 50.65 -26.98
N LEU A 599 29.66 50.63 -26.83
CA LEU A 599 30.43 49.43 -26.52
C LEU A 599 30.13 48.91 -25.11
N VAL A 600 30.13 49.79 -24.11
CA VAL A 600 29.74 49.45 -22.72
C VAL A 600 28.28 48.96 -22.68
N SER A 601 27.37 49.60 -23.42
CA SER A 601 25.97 49.16 -23.52
C SER A 601 25.86 47.75 -24.13
N ALA A 602 26.63 47.44 -25.17
CA ALA A 602 26.64 46.13 -25.79
C ALA A 602 27.18 45.04 -24.85
N LEU A 603 28.23 45.35 -24.07
CA LEU A 603 28.76 44.44 -23.05
C LEU A 603 27.75 44.21 -21.93
N LEU A 604 27.17 45.28 -21.38
CA LEU A 604 26.15 45.18 -20.33
C LEU A 604 24.91 44.43 -20.81
N ALA A 605 24.49 44.61 -22.06
CA ALA A 605 23.42 43.83 -22.67
C ALA A 605 23.78 42.33 -22.74
N GLY A 606 25.00 42.00 -23.18
CA GLY A 606 25.50 40.62 -23.22
C GLY A 606 25.49 39.95 -21.84
N PHE A 607 25.99 40.64 -20.81
CA PHE A 607 25.96 40.15 -19.43
C PHE A 607 24.53 40.05 -18.88
N SER A 608 23.67 41.04 -19.16
CA SER A 608 22.26 41.02 -18.73
C SER A 608 21.55 39.80 -19.30
N ILE A 609 21.76 39.49 -20.58
CA ILE A 609 21.20 38.31 -21.25
C ILE A 609 21.78 37.04 -20.61
N TYR A 610 23.10 36.95 -20.42
CA TYR A 610 23.74 35.79 -19.79
C TYR A 610 23.17 35.50 -18.39
N PHE A 611 23.15 36.50 -17.50
CA PHE A 611 22.64 36.34 -16.14
C PHE A 611 21.14 36.01 -16.11
N THR A 612 20.35 36.66 -16.97
CA THR A 612 18.92 36.34 -17.14
C THR A 612 18.75 34.87 -17.55
N VAL A 613 19.51 34.38 -18.52
CA VAL A 613 19.45 32.98 -18.97
C VAL A 613 19.88 32.02 -17.86
N THR A 614 20.97 32.31 -17.14
CA THR A 614 21.41 31.46 -16.01
C THR A 614 20.42 31.44 -14.86
N GLU A 615 19.78 32.58 -14.55
CA GLU A 615 18.76 32.67 -13.51
C GLU A 615 17.48 31.95 -13.93
N MET A 616 17.10 32.03 -15.21
CA MET A 616 15.98 31.25 -15.75
C MET A 616 16.29 29.75 -15.65
N MET A 617 17.49 29.30 -16.07
CA MET A 617 17.89 27.89 -15.95
C MET A 617 17.90 27.42 -14.48
N ALA A 618 18.41 28.23 -13.56
CA ALA A 618 18.42 27.92 -12.13
C ALA A 618 17.03 27.89 -11.52
N TYR A 619 16.15 28.81 -11.95
CA TYR A 619 14.74 28.83 -11.54
C TYR A 619 14.04 27.53 -11.93
N TYR A 620 14.34 26.96 -13.09
CA TYR A 620 13.79 25.67 -13.55
C TYR A 620 14.50 24.44 -12.97
N LYS A 621 15.65 24.58 -12.31
CA LYS A 621 16.33 23.48 -11.62
C LYS A 621 15.68 23.23 -10.26
N VAL A 622 14.80 22.24 -10.18
CA VAL A 622 14.11 21.88 -8.95
C VAL A 622 14.73 20.68 -8.26
N LYS A 623 14.74 20.72 -6.93
CA LYS A 623 15.08 19.57 -6.11
C LYS A 623 13.94 18.58 -6.23
N PHE A 624 14.22 17.50 -6.92
CA PHE A 624 13.30 16.40 -7.16
C PHE A 624 13.00 15.65 -5.85
N THR A 625 11.72 15.34 -5.63
CA THR A 625 11.28 14.39 -4.62
C THR A 625 11.06 13.05 -5.31
N PRO A 626 11.67 11.95 -4.85
CA PRO A 626 11.41 10.63 -5.42
C PRO A 626 9.90 10.32 -5.41
N ILE A 627 9.37 9.85 -6.55
CA ILE A 627 7.97 9.41 -6.67
C ILE A 627 7.77 8.20 -5.75
N PRO A 628 6.89 8.21 -4.73
CA PRO A 628 6.65 7.03 -3.91
C PRO A 628 6.32 5.78 -4.72
N LYS A 629 6.79 4.60 -4.27
CA LYS A 629 6.40 3.34 -4.92
C LYS A 629 4.91 3.09 -4.73
N TYR A 630 4.42 3.41 -3.53
CA TYR A 630 3.01 3.39 -3.18
C TYR A 630 2.56 4.72 -2.57
N ILE A 631 1.32 5.12 -2.87
CA ILE A 631 0.61 6.17 -2.14
C ILE A 631 -0.68 5.59 -1.59
N VAL A 632 -1.06 6.03 -0.40
CA VAL A 632 -2.32 5.63 0.23
C VAL A 632 -2.98 6.80 0.93
N GLU A 633 -4.30 6.92 0.78
CA GLU A 633 -5.09 7.89 1.54
C GLU A 633 -5.20 7.40 2.98
N LYS A 634 -4.91 8.29 3.94
CA LYS A 634 -4.94 7.94 5.36
C LYS A 634 -6.27 7.31 5.78
N ALA A 635 -7.39 7.87 5.32
CA ALA A 635 -8.72 7.40 5.66
C ALA A 635 -9.02 5.97 5.20
N ASP A 636 -8.32 5.44 4.19
CA ASP A 636 -8.54 4.10 3.67
C ASP A 636 -7.82 3.01 4.48
N ILE A 637 -6.85 3.42 5.32
CA ILE A 637 -6.03 2.54 6.13
C ILE A 637 -6.08 2.86 7.62
N THR A 638 -6.99 3.73 8.07
CA THR A 638 -7.17 4.01 9.49
C THR A 638 -8.62 3.89 9.95
N ALA A 639 -8.80 3.47 11.20
CA ALA A 639 -10.07 3.47 11.91
C ALA A 639 -9.89 4.06 13.31
N THR A 640 -10.96 4.48 13.95
CA THR A 640 -10.92 4.89 15.37
C THR A 640 -11.26 3.69 16.25
N ASP A 641 -10.35 3.32 17.14
CA ASP A 641 -10.59 2.33 18.17
C ASP A 641 -11.72 2.82 19.09
N THR A 642 -12.83 2.09 19.13
CA THR A 642 -14.02 2.46 19.92
C THR A 642 -13.78 2.49 21.43
N LYS A 643 -12.76 1.77 21.93
CA LYS A 643 -12.43 1.67 23.36
C LYS A 643 -11.50 2.79 23.79
N THR A 644 -10.47 3.09 22.99
CA THR A 644 -9.43 4.07 23.34
C THR A 644 -9.66 5.44 22.72
N GLY A 645 -10.48 5.54 21.67
CA GLY A 645 -10.66 6.73 20.85
C GLY A 645 -9.43 7.10 20.02
N LYS A 646 -8.41 6.24 19.98
CA LYS A 646 -7.19 6.46 19.19
C LYS A 646 -7.36 5.95 17.77
N GLU A 647 -6.67 6.60 16.85
CA GLU A 647 -6.58 6.14 15.48
C GLU A 647 -5.68 4.91 15.41
N MET A 648 -6.13 3.87 14.73
CA MET A 648 -5.42 2.62 14.52
C MET A 648 -5.33 2.33 13.02
N MET A 649 -4.20 1.80 12.59
CA MET A 649 -4.06 1.29 11.23
C MET A 649 -4.94 0.05 11.06
N ILE A 650 -5.65 -0.05 9.94
CA ILE A 650 -6.35 -1.26 9.51
C ILE A 650 -5.57 -1.87 8.35
N GLN A 651 -5.47 -3.20 8.32
CA GLN A 651 -4.83 -3.92 7.22
C GLN A 651 -5.76 -3.88 5.99
N ASN A 652 -5.51 -2.94 5.09
CA ASN A 652 -6.24 -2.80 3.82
C ASN A 652 -5.24 -2.71 2.66
N GLN A 653 -4.66 -3.86 2.29
CA GLN A 653 -3.56 -3.92 1.33
C GLN A 653 -3.93 -3.47 -0.08
N THR A 654 -5.23 -3.42 -0.40
CA THR A 654 -5.74 -3.09 -1.72
C THR A 654 -5.99 -1.60 -1.90
N ALA A 655 -5.90 -0.79 -0.83
CA ALA A 655 -5.99 0.68 -0.90
C ALA A 655 -4.71 1.37 -1.41
N TYR A 656 -3.62 0.61 -1.59
CA TYR A 656 -2.31 1.16 -1.91
C TYR A 656 -2.17 1.34 -3.43
N TYR A 657 -2.22 2.59 -3.86
CA TYR A 657 -1.98 2.98 -5.24
C TYR A 657 -0.51 2.77 -5.58
N ARG A 658 -0.23 1.90 -6.55
CA ARG A 658 1.12 1.64 -7.06
C ARG A 658 1.43 2.58 -8.21
N TYR A 659 2.67 3.08 -8.27
CA TYR A 659 3.12 3.88 -9.40
C TYR A 659 2.94 3.12 -10.73
N VAL A 660 2.61 3.84 -11.79
CA VAL A 660 2.58 3.27 -13.15
C VAL A 660 4.00 3.30 -13.72
N PRO A 661 4.54 2.17 -14.22
CA PRO A 661 5.87 2.16 -14.81
C PRO A 661 5.92 2.91 -16.13
N CYS A 662 7.11 3.31 -16.55
CA CYS A 662 7.36 3.95 -17.83
C CYS A 662 8.68 3.48 -18.46
N ASN A 663 8.79 3.62 -19.78
CA ASN A 663 9.96 3.27 -20.60
C ASN A 663 11.14 4.26 -20.44
N ARG A 664 11.29 4.89 -19.27
CA ARG A 664 12.36 5.87 -19.05
C ARG A 664 13.71 5.14 -19.03
N THR A 665 14.67 5.65 -19.80
CA THR A 665 16.05 5.17 -19.83
C THR A 665 17.03 6.27 -19.44
N ASP A 666 18.27 5.90 -19.13
CA ASP A 666 19.37 6.87 -19.01
C ASP A 666 19.48 7.70 -20.28
N GLY A 667 19.09 8.98 -20.19
CA GLY A 667 19.24 9.88 -21.31
C GLY A 667 20.69 10.23 -21.62
N SER A 668 20.88 10.92 -22.73
CA SER A 668 22.22 11.33 -23.20
C SER A 668 22.80 12.52 -22.43
N SER A 669 21.94 13.29 -21.76
CA SER A 669 22.31 14.47 -20.97
C SER A 669 22.46 14.15 -19.48
N ASN A 670 23.23 14.98 -18.75
CA ASN A 670 23.37 14.83 -17.30
C ASN A 670 22.05 15.08 -16.56
N VAL A 671 21.17 15.92 -17.12
CA VAL A 671 19.86 16.23 -16.53
C VAL A 671 18.95 15.02 -16.66
N GLU A 672 18.90 14.38 -17.83
CA GLU A 672 18.11 13.15 -17.99
C GLU A 672 18.61 12.01 -17.10
N LYS A 673 19.93 11.91 -16.88
CA LYS A 673 20.52 10.94 -15.94
C LYS A 673 20.14 11.26 -14.49
N GLU A 674 20.29 12.51 -14.06
CA GLU A 674 19.86 12.96 -12.72
C GLU A 674 18.36 12.74 -12.51
N ASN A 675 17.54 13.02 -13.52
CA ASN A 675 16.10 12.76 -13.50
C ASN A 675 15.81 11.26 -13.41
N HIS A 676 16.48 10.42 -14.20
CA HIS A 676 16.29 8.98 -14.16
C HIS A 676 16.77 8.35 -12.84
N GLU A 677 17.87 8.82 -12.25
CA GLU A 677 18.33 8.37 -10.92
C GLU A 677 17.29 8.62 -9.81
N ILE A 678 16.47 9.67 -9.95
CA ILE A 678 15.50 10.08 -8.92
C ILE A 678 14.10 9.54 -9.21
N LEU A 679 13.69 9.54 -10.48
CA LEU A 679 12.38 9.06 -10.93
C LEU A 679 12.35 7.56 -11.17
N LEU A 680 13.50 6.95 -11.46
CA LEU A 680 13.60 5.57 -11.95
C LEU A 680 12.65 5.35 -13.14
N ASP A 681 11.99 4.21 -13.17
CA ASP A 681 10.97 3.82 -14.15
C ASP A 681 9.57 4.36 -13.81
N ARG A 682 9.42 5.37 -12.93
CA ARG A 682 8.10 5.82 -12.45
C ARG A 682 7.48 6.88 -13.36
N ALA A 683 6.26 6.68 -13.83
CA ALA A 683 5.62 7.54 -14.82
C ALA A 683 5.41 8.97 -14.30
N ASP A 684 5.86 9.95 -15.07
CA ASP A 684 5.51 11.36 -14.93
C ASP A 684 4.80 11.80 -16.21
N LEU A 685 3.53 12.17 -16.09
CA LEU A 685 2.72 12.56 -17.24
C LEU A 685 3.20 13.86 -17.88
N ASN A 686 3.93 14.71 -17.15
CA ASN A 686 4.44 15.98 -17.67
C ASN A 686 5.84 15.90 -18.28
N GLY A 687 6.31 14.70 -18.64
CA GLY A 687 7.47 14.53 -19.53
C GLY A 687 8.81 14.92 -18.91
N ASP A 688 9.00 14.67 -17.62
CA ASP A 688 10.20 15.00 -16.83
C ASP A 688 10.43 16.49 -16.59
N VAL A 689 9.41 17.33 -16.78
CA VAL A 689 9.49 18.76 -16.51
C VAL A 689 9.47 18.97 -14.99
N GLY A 690 10.65 19.11 -14.38
CA GLY A 690 10.89 19.04 -12.94
C GLY A 690 10.02 19.85 -11.99
N GLN A 691 9.43 20.95 -12.45
CA GLN A 691 8.51 21.75 -11.64
C GLN A 691 7.08 21.22 -11.59
N GLN A 692 6.76 20.21 -12.40
CA GLN A 692 5.39 19.90 -12.82
C GLN A 692 5.09 18.41 -12.74
N TRP A 693 5.92 17.65 -12.03
CA TRP A 693 5.79 16.21 -11.95
C TRP A 693 4.41 15.79 -11.47
N LEU A 694 3.73 15.06 -12.36
CA LEU A 694 2.41 14.52 -12.14
C LEU A 694 2.53 13.01 -12.26
N ALA A 695 2.80 12.38 -11.13
CA ALA A 695 3.02 10.95 -11.07
C ALA A 695 1.70 10.22 -11.23
N LEU A 696 1.63 9.25 -12.15
CA LEU A 696 0.46 8.40 -12.35
C LEU A 696 0.56 7.14 -11.48
N TYR A 697 -0.56 6.80 -10.85
CA TYR A 697 -0.72 5.60 -10.06
C TYR A 697 -1.95 4.82 -10.51
N SER A 698 -1.91 3.52 -10.28
CA SER A 698 -3.03 2.61 -10.47
C SER A 698 -3.26 1.79 -9.20
N VAL A 699 -4.50 1.42 -8.95
CA VAL A 699 -4.85 0.53 -7.84
C VAL A 699 -5.73 -0.62 -8.32
N LYS A 700 -5.52 -1.78 -7.73
CA LYS A 700 -6.38 -2.96 -7.83
C LYS A 700 -7.11 -3.08 -6.49
N TYR A 701 -8.19 -2.34 -6.33
CA TYR A 701 -9.00 -2.39 -5.12
C TYR A 701 -9.95 -3.59 -5.24
N GLU A 702 -9.89 -4.56 -4.33
CA GLU A 702 -10.73 -5.76 -4.42
C GLU A 702 -12.22 -5.44 -4.45
N ASN A 703 -12.65 -4.48 -3.63
CA ASN A 703 -14.04 -4.04 -3.62
C ASN A 703 -14.32 -2.95 -4.67
N GLY A 704 -13.33 -2.63 -5.50
CA GLY A 704 -13.44 -1.64 -6.56
C GLY A 704 -14.16 -2.19 -7.78
N MET A 705 -14.70 -1.29 -8.59
CA MET A 705 -15.29 -1.67 -9.87
C MET A 705 -14.20 -1.68 -10.95
N PRO A 706 -14.03 -2.77 -11.72
CA PRO A 706 -12.95 -2.89 -12.69
C PRO A 706 -13.13 -1.92 -13.86
N ILE A 707 -12.03 -1.38 -14.37
CA ILE A 707 -12.06 -0.46 -15.52
C ILE A 707 -12.28 -1.24 -16.82
N LEU A 708 -13.29 -0.85 -17.60
CA LEU A 708 -13.57 -1.44 -18.91
C LEU A 708 -12.52 -1.00 -19.95
N ALA A 709 -11.91 -1.96 -20.64
CA ALA A 709 -10.80 -1.72 -21.56
C ALA A 709 -11.20 -0.91 -22.81
N ASP A 710 -12.42 -1.06 -23.29
CA ASP A 710 -12.97 -0.33 -24.44
C ASP A 710 -13.53 1.05 -24.06
N SER A 711 -13.43 1.43 -22.78
CA SER A 711 -14.07 2.64 -22.28
C SER A 711 -13.14 3.86 -22.22
N LEU A 712 -11.83 3.72 -22.37
CA LEU A 712 -10.92 4.87 -22.27
C LEU A 712 -11.33 5.96 -23.29
N LYS A 713 -11.40 7.22 -22.84
CA LYS A 713 -11.77 8.35 -23.70
C LYS A 713 -10.98 9.60 -23.40
N LEU A 714 -10.38 10.16 -24.45
CA LEU A 714 -9.55 11.36 -24.38
C LEU A 714 -10.47 12.55 -24.63
N LYS A 715 -10.35 13.57 -23.80
CA LYS A 715 -10.96 14.85 -24.06
C LYS A 715 -9.90 15.94 -24.00
N LEU A 716 -9.87 16.76 -25.05
CA LEU A 716 -9.04 17.95 -25.16
C LEU A 716 -9.92 19.20 -25.05
N GLY A 717 -9.47 20.21 -24.30
CA GLY A 717 -10.15 21.50 -24.17
C GLY A 717 -11.26 21.57 -23.11
N GLU A 718 -11.94 22.71 -23.09
CA GLU A 718 -13.01 23.00 -22.14
C GLU A 718 -14.31 22.21 -22.40
N GLY A 719 -15.12 22.04 -21.35
CA GLY A 719 -16.51 21.55 -21.40
C GLY A 719 -16.77 20.37 -20.45
N ASP A 720 -18.01 19.90 -20.42
CA ASP A 720 -18.46 18.83 -19.51
C ASP A 720 -17.91 17.44 -19.88
N ALA A 721 -17.91 16.50 -18.93
CA ALA A 721 -17.51 15.12 -19.18
C ALA A 721 -18.25 14.53 -20.41
N PRO A 722 -17.60 13.67 -21.23
CA PRO A 722 -18.27 13.02 -22.35
C PRO A 722 -19.55 12.29 -21.89
N GLU A 723 -20.57 12.23 -22.75
CA GLU A 723 -21.84 11.59 -22.40
C GLU A 723 -21.63 10.15 -21.91
N GLY A 724 -22.20 9.84 -20.73
CA GLY A 724 -22.07 8.54 -20.08
C GLY A 724 -20.75 8.32 -19.32
N TYR A 725 -19.91 9.34 -19.16
CA TYR A 725 -18.69 9.30 -18.35
C TYR A 725 -18.82 10.18 -17.11
N SER A 726 -18.55 9.62 -15.94
CA SER A 726 -18.50 10.32 -14.66
C SER A 726 -17.19 10.09 -13.90
N THR A 727 -16.34 9.20 -14.40
CA THR A 727 -15.08 8.78 -13.79
C THR A 727 -13.94 8.97 -14.79
N GLY A 728 -12.74 9.19 -14.27
CA GLY A 728 -11.54 9.42 -15.06
C GLY A 728 -10.33 9.55 -14.14
N ILE A 729 -9.17 9.82 -14.72
CA ILE A 729 -7.96 10.04 -13.94
C ILE A 729 -8.17 11.27 -13.05
N HIS A 730 -8.07 11.09 -11.74
CA HIS A 730 -8.35 12.12 -10.74
C HIS A 730 -7.12 12.41 -9.88
N MET A 731 -7.12 13.52 -9.14
CA MET A 731 -6.08 13.79 -8.14
C MET A 731 -6.43 13.04 -6.85
N PHE A 732 -5.43 12.58 -6.08
CA PHE A 732 -5.69 12.02 -4.75
C PHE A 732 -6.53 12.97 -3.89
N GLY A 733 -7.58 12.43 -3.26
CA GLY A 733 -8.51 13.18 -2.43
C GLY A 733 -9.52 14.06 -3.18
N ASP A 734 -9.58 13.97 -4.51
CA ASP A 734 -10.61 14.57 -5.34
C ASP A 734 -11.34 13.49 -6.12
N GLU A 735 -12.65 13.62 -6.26
CA GLU A 735 -13.49 12.74 -7.09
C GLU A 735 -13.60 13.27 -8.53
N ALA A 736 -13.28 14.56 -8.74
CA ALA A 736 -13.34 15.18 -10.05
C ALA A 736 -12.18 14.71 -10.95
N VAL A 737 -12.48 14.51 -12.23
CA VAL A 737 -11.47 14.17 -13.23
C VAL A 737 -10.48 15.33 -13.35
N GLN A 738 -9.20 15.01 -13.15
CA GLN A 738 -8.11 15.96 -13.18
C GLN A 738 -7.79 16.35 -14.63
N ASN A 739 -7.67 17.65 -14.87
CA ASN A 739 -7.01 18.13 -16.07
C ASN A 739 -5.50 17.87 -15.94
N LEU A 740 -5.00 16.89 -16.68
CA LEU A 740 -3.61 16.43 -16.64
C LEU A 740 -2.62 17.51 -17.11
N THR A 741 -3.13 18.54 -17.80
CA THR A 741 -2.34 19.67 -18.30
C THR A 741 -2.68 20.99 -17.61
N ASP A 742 -3.46 21.03 -16.52
CA ASP A 742 -3.97 22.28 -15.93
C ASP A 742 -2.91 23.23 -15.38
N ALA A 743 -2.90 24.46 -15.91
CA ALA A 743 -2.06 25.55 -15.42
C ALA A 743 -2.57 26.19 -14.12
N LYS A 744 -3.88 26.09 -13.84
CA LYS A 744 -4.50 26.67 -12.62
C LYS A 744 -4.29 25.82 -11.38
N SER A 745 -3.84 24.58 -11.53
CA SER A 745 -3.50 23.70 -10.41
C SER A 745 -2.36 24.22 -9.54
N ASP A 746 -1.78 25.42 -9.79
CA ASP A 746 -0.51 25.89 -9.24
C ASP A 746 0.73 25.09 -9.73
N TYR A 747 0.53 24.12 -10.63
CA TYR A 747 1.52 23.09 -10.93
C TYR A 747 1.89 22.88 -12.41
N SER A 748 1.19 23.45 -13.39
CA SER A 748 1.57 23.36 -14.82
C SER A 748 1.80 24.75 -15.48
N TYR A 749 2.67 24.83 -16.49
CA TYR A 749 3.00 26.05 -17.24
C TYR A 749 2.24 26.10 -18.57
N ASN A 750 1.17 25.31 -18.67
CA ASN A 750 0.44 25.13 -19.91
C ASN A 750 -0.55 26.28 -20.15
N ASP A 751 -1.12 26.33 -21.35
CA ASP A 751 -2.24 27.22 -21.62
C ASP A 751 -3.51 26.59 -21.03
N PRO A 752 -4.19 27.22 -20.06
CA PRO A 752 -5.36 26.64 -19.38
C PRO A 752 -6.54 26.35 -20.31
N ASN A 753 -6.54 26.89 -21.54
CA ASN A 753 -7.69 26.83 -22.45
C ASN A 753 -7.80 25.53 -23.27
N LYS A 754 -6.92 24.53 -23.06
CA LYS A 754 -6.86 23.30 -23.87
C LYS A 754 -6.85 21.96 -23.10
N GLY A 755 -7.15 21.98 -21.79
CA GLY A 755 -6.97 20.86 -20.84
C GLY A 755 -7.12 19.43 -21.37
N THR A 756 -6.25 18.53 -20.92
CA THR A 756 -6.25 17.11 -21.29
C THR A 756 -6.89 16.31 -20.17
N TYR A 757 -7.92 15.53 -20.50
CA TYR A 757 -8.64 14.68 -19.56
C TYR A 757 -8.74 13.26 -20.11
N VAL A 758 -8.56 12.27 -19.24
CA VAL A 758 -8.75 10.86 -19.55
C VAL A 758 -9.91 10.35 -18.72
N PHE A 759 -10.97 9.93 -19.41
CA PHE A 759 -12.16 9.35 -18.80
C PHE A 759 -12.18 7.84 -19.02
N PHE A 760 -12.83 7.12 -18.13
CA PHE A 760 -13.07 5.68 -18.26
C PHE A 760 -14.38 5.31 -17.59
N LYS A 761 -14.95 4.17 -17.97
CA LYS A 761 -16.12 3.57 -17.32
C LYS A 761 -15.66 2.38 -16.49
N ARG A 762 -16.31 2.20 -15.34
CA ARG A 762 -16.16 1.01 -14.52
C ARG A 762 -17.34 0.08 -14.74
N ASP A 763 -17.12 -1.22 -14.64
CA ASP A 763 -18.22 -2.18 -14.68
C ASP A 763 -19.00 -2.10 -13.38
N THR A 764 -20.23 -1.60 -13.45
CA THR A 764 -21.13 -1.49 -12.30
C THR A 764 -21.80 -2.81 -11.94
N THR A 765 -21.56 -3.85 -12.74
CA THR A 765 -21.97 -5.21 -12.37
C THR A 765 -21.19 -5.57 -11.12
N PRO A 766 -21.86 -5.83 -9.98
CA PRO A 766 -21.16 -6.34 -8.80
C PRO A 766 -20.40 -7.57 -9.25
N VAL A 767 -19.08 -7.56 -9.09
CA VAL A 767 -18.27 -8.74 -9.38
C VAL A 767 -18.68 -9.78 -8.34
N LYS A 768 -19.65 -10.61 -8.69
CA LYS A 768 -20.10 -11.74 -7.89
C LYS A 768 -18.90 -12.69 -7.81
N GLY A 769 -18.18 -12.61 -6.69
CA GLY A 769 -16.86 -13.24 -6.51
C GLY A 769 -15.91 -12.36 -5.70
N LEU A 770 -15.92 -11.03 -5.89
CA LEU A 770 -15.12 -10.09 -5.09
C LEU A 770 -15.84 -9.60 -3.83
N ILE A 771 -17.18 -9.66 -3.78
CA ILE A 771 -17.94 -9.38 -2.54
C ILE A 771 -17.83 -10.53 -1.52
N SER A 772 -17.32 -11.69 -1.95
CA SER A 772 -16.77 -12.73 -1.08
C SER A 772 -15.25 -12.81 -1.22
N GLY A 773 -14.61 -11.74 -1.69
CA GLY A 773 -13.19 -11.67 -2.04
C GLY A 773 -12.53 -10.42 -1.47
N SER A 774 -12.85 -10.10 -0.22
CA SER A 774 -11.87 -9.46 0.63
C SER A 774 -10.54 -10.23 0.50
N VAL A 775 -9.39 -9.60 0.69
CA VAL A 775 -8.14 -10.32 0.99
C VAL A 775 -8.32 -11.16 2.27
N PHE A 776 -9.44 -10.94 2.97
CA PHE A 776 -9.98 -11.78 4.04
C PHE A 776 -10.98 -12.87 3.60
N SER A 777 -11.20 -13.15 2.31
CA SER A 777 -12.11 -14.23 1.84
C SER A 777 -11.89 -14.76 0.40
N GLY A 778 -11.04 -14.15 -0.44
CA GLY A 778 -10.85 -14.53 -1.86
C GLY A 778 -9.57 -15.32 -2.16
N GLY A 779 -9.54 -16.60 -1.79
CA GLY A 779 -8.75 -17.68 -2.40
C GLY A 779 -7.38 -17.41 -3.05
N SER A 780 -6.31 -17.64 -2.30
CA SER A 780 -5.10 -18.39 -2.71
C SER A 780 -4.11 -18.26 -1.54
N LEU A 781 -3.91 -19.22 -0.65
CA LEU A 781 -3.73 -20.64 -0.85
C LEU A 781 -4.04 -21.35 0.49
N MET A 782 -4.77 -22.46 0.43
CA MET A 782 -4.41 -23.68 1.17
C MET A 782 -4.37 -23.73 2.69
N LEU A 783 -4.55 -22.68 3.48
CA LEU A 783 -4.42 -22.88 4.94
C LEU A 783 -5.53 -23.80 5.49
N GLY A 784 -6.72 -23.69 4.88
CA GLY A 784 -7.91 -24.45 5.21
C GLY A 784 -8.42 -25.43 4.15
N VAL A 785 -7.82 -25.55 2.95
CA VAL A 785 -8.21 -26.66 2.04
C VAL A 785 -7.94 -28.00 2.72
N ILE A 786 -7.11 -28.03 3.77
CA ILE A 786 -6.50 -29.30 4.07
C ILE A 786 -6.41 -29.61 5.56
N LEU A 787 -6.24 -28.63 6.45
CA LEU A 787 -6.12 -28.95 7.89
C LEU A 787 -7.40 -29.53 8.46
N GLY A 788 -8.52 -28.97 8.04
CA GLY A 788 -9.81 -29.24 8.66
C GLY A 788 -10.87 -29.73 7.69
N LEU A 789 -10.84 -29.35 6.40
CA LEU A 789 -11.82 -29.86 5.43
C LEU A 789 -11.94 -31.40 5.51
N ILE A 790 -10.80 -32.03 5.74
CA ILE A 790 -10.57 -33.48 5.65
C ILE A 790 -10.53 -34.16 7.02
N ALA A 791 -10.02 -33.50 8.05
CA ALA A 791 -10.23 -33.96 9.43
C ALA A 791 -11.74 -34.00 9.74
N GLY A 792 -12.44 -33.00 9.19
CA GLY A 792 -13.82 -32.61 9.42
C GLY A 792 -14.82 -33.39 8.59
N VAL A 793 -14.74 -33.49 7.24
CA VAL A 793 -15.60 -34.50 6.56
C VAL A 793 -15.35 -35.87 7.21
N GLY A 794 -14.11 -36.06 7.69
CA GLY A 794 -13.62 -37.24 8.36
C GLY A 794 -13.97 -37.42 9.85
N LEU A 795 -14.59 -36.45 10.51
CA LEU A 795 -15.52 -36.60 11.61
C LEU A 795 -17.00 -36.74 11.15
N MET A 796 -17.31 -36.02 10.05
CA MET A 796 -18.63 -35.78 9.45
C MET A 796 -19.20 -37.11 8.98
N LEU A 797 -20.51 -37.28 9.10
CA LEU A 797 -21.21 -38.55 8.88
C LEU A 797 -20.83 -39.66 9.88
N LEU A 798 -19.58 -39.68 10.34
CA LEU A 798 -18.96 -40.65 11.23
C LEU A 798 -19.63 -40.72 12.59
N ILE A 799 -20.42 -39.71 12.91
CA ILE A 799 -21.57 -39.87 13.79
C ILE A 799 -22.91 -39.55 13.14
N SER A 800 -23.04 -38.65 12.14
CA SER A 800 -24.35 -38.25 11.55
C SER A 800 -25.27 -39.43 11.23
N PHE A 801 -24.66 -40.60 11.03
CA PHE A 801 -25.34 -41.86 10.83
C PHE A 801 -25.29 -42.86 12.00
N SER A 802 -24.33 -42.78 12.92
CA SER A 802 -24.22 -43.69 14.08
C SER A 802 -25.43 -43.57 15.04
N SER A 803 -26.16 -42.45 14.94
CA SER A 803 -27.31 -42.10 15.79
C SER A 803 -28.64 -41.97 15.04
N ARG A 804 -28.70 -41.54 13.75
CA ARG A 804 -29.90 -41.75 12.89
C ARG A 804 -30.46 -43.18 13.13
N LYS A 805 -29.49 -44.10 13.22
CA LYS A 805 -29.49 -45.56 13.47
C LYS A 805 -29.63 -46.06 14.92
N ARG A 806 -29.70 -45.21 15.93
CA ARG A 806 -30.19 -45.63 17.26
C ARG A 806 -31.58 -45.07 17.57
N ARG A 807 -32.07 -44.02 16.91
CA ARG A 807 -33.43 -43.51 17.11
C ARG A 807 -34.46 -44.08 16.15
N GLU A 808 -34.05 -44.69 15.06
CA GLU A 808 -34.86 -45.75 14.47
C GLU A 808 -34.90 -47.02 15.34
N ARG A 809 -34.00 -47.23 16.33
CA ARG A 809 -34.26 -48.23 17.40
C ARG A 809 -35.35 -47.76 18.39
N ARG A 810 -35.97 -46.62 18.10
CA ARG A 810 -37.21 -46.12 18.68
C ARG A 810 -38.32 -45.86 17.65
N ALA A 811 -38.06 -45.71 16.35
CA ALA A 811 -39.09 -46.10 15.37
C ALA A 811 -39.45 -47.54 15.75
N SER A 812 -40.72 -47.92 15.89
CA SER A 812 -41.14 -49.32 16.21
C SER A 812 -40.82 -49.87 17.60
#